data_AF-A0A831RIV3-F1
#
_entry.id   AF-A0A831RIV3-F1
#
_cell.length_a   1.000
_cell.length_b   1.000
_cell.length_c   1.000
_cell.angle_alpha   90.00
_cell.angle_beta   90.00
_cell.angle_gamma   90.00
#
_symmetry.space_group_name_H-M   'P 1'
#
loop_
_entity.id
_entity.type
_entity.pdbx_description
1 polymer ?
#
loop_
_entity_poly.entity_id
_entity_poly.type
_entity_poly.pdbx_seq_one_letter_code
_entity_poly.pdbx_strand_id
1 'polypeptide(L)'
;NVIVDREQRPDVDQVYMLATEIMNGQGGWPNNVFLTPDLKPFFAGSYFPPASDEFGRPGFPSILRMIHDQWVNHRSEVITKANLIYTRMKQVDLGGPVGGAVPVHPRRWLAEARKSMQARFDWKYGGIRNGTAQTKSPREPMLYLWLTDARIAHNPKAMQMLRSTLDAMAFGGIRDQLGGGFHRYSTGRRWSIPHFEKMLYDNAQLLDLYARAYALTGDPLYRSVALDTGDYLRREMESPRGGFYTAQDAQVNGVEGASYTWTRRKIVAVLGKAQAERFFKVYALTRISNPTSEQELNDQVPETLRVRIPIAAALKRAGYRDASAMFAALRPVREKLLAIRERRAQPAIDRKIVVSLNGLAIGAFARASKILDHPAYLVLATRAANRIWLTAYTPRTGALKHEIYRGRAQTLGFLDDYALLGNGFLALYRATGQTLWRRRAEALARDITTRFLRKDGTLATAPTEKDLLIPPRDHGDNHYPSGTSATVALLQRLGASTGDARYDQTARRILQPLSARVAAQPDAWSSLVAFLAAHPVPGTARAAAKPTSASAAPAFRVPDSADHVHASARETRSSGVERIIVTLHIDPGYHVNANPASFPYLIPTTVHFDGLTPSRVLYPEAVRITPAFAKQGLNVYEGVARIRIEFPAGILQHRRMAIRGTARVQACTDQICLPPATLPLKVGGARATH
;
A
#
# COMPACT_ATOMS: atom_id res chain seq x y z
N ASN A 1 -35.72 -14.24 4.29
CA ASN A 1 -34.34 -13.72 4.18
C ASN A 1 -34.35 -12.22 4.41
N VAL A 2 -33.53 -11.73 5.34
CA VAL A 2 -33.34 -10.29 5.54
C VAL A 2 -32.07 -9.90 4.80
N ILE A 3 -32.16 -8.91 3.90
CA ILE A 3 -31.00 -8.37 3.19
C ILE A 3 -30.65 -7.05 3.85
N VAL A 4 -29.39 -6.90 4.24
CA VAL A 4 -28.87 -5.68 4.86
C VAL A 4 -27.81 -5.09 3.93
N ASP A 5 -28.00 -3.82 3.56
CA ASP A 5 -26.99 -3.07 2.82
C ASP A 5 -25.88 -2.64 3.79
N ARG A 6 -24.68 -3.20 3.62
CA ARG A 6 -23.52 -2.94 4.48
C ARG A 6 -23.11 -1.47 4.49
N GLU A 7 -23.40 -0.71 3.44
CA GLU A 7 -23.07 0.72 3.38
C GLU A 7 -24.12 1.56 4.09
N GLN A 8 -25.35 1.05 4.30
CA GLN A 8 -26.35 1.74 5.13
C GLN A 8 -26.23 1.33 6.60
N ARG A 9 -25.85 0.08 6.86
CA ARG A 9 -25.67 -0.49 8.21
C ARG A 9 -24.28 -1.08 8.41
N PRO A 10 -23.22 -0.25 8.34
CA PRO A 10 -21.84 -0.72 8.56
C PRO A 10 -21.62 -1.27 9.97
N ASP A 11 -22.40 -0.82 10.96
CA ASP A 11 -22.45 -1.37 12.31
C ASP A 11 -22.86 -2.85 12.34
N VAL A 12 -23.91 -3.20 11.59
CA VAL A 12 -24.39 -4.59 11.50
C VAL A 12 -23.38 -5.45 10.74
N ASP A 13 -22.85 -4.94 9.63
CA ASP A 13 -21.82 -5.63 8.85
C ASP A 13 -20.59 -5.93 9.71
N GLN A 14 -20.09 -4.97 10.49
CA GLN A 14 -18.90 -5.17 11.31
C GLN A 14 -19.11 -6.26 12.39
N VAL A 15 -20.26 -6.24 13.08
CA VAL A 15 -20.60 -7.24 14.11
C VAL A 15 -20.63 -8.65 13.53
N TYR A 16 -21.30 -8.82 12.38
CA TYR A 16 -21.49 -10.14 11.80
C TYR A 16 -20.32 -10.59 10.89
N MET A 17 -19.51 -9.66 10.38
CA MET A 17 -18.25 -10.01 9.71
C MET A 17 -17.25 -10.57 10.72
N LEU A 18 -17.17 -10.01 11.94
CA LEU A 18 -16.36 -10.57 13.01
C LEU A 18 -16.76 -12.02 13.32
N ALA A 19 -18.06 -12.31 13.36
CA ALA A 19 -18.54 -13.68 13.56
C ALA A 19 -18.06 -14.62 12.44
N THR A 20 -18.15 -14.19 11.18
CA THR A 20 -17.66 -14.95 10.03
C THR A 20 -16.16 -15.19 10.09
N GLU A 21 -15.37 -14.17 10.45
CA GLU A 21 -13.92 -14.29 10.63
C GLU A 21 -13.55 -15.25 11.76
N ILE A 22 -14.27 -15.23 12.89
CA ILE A 22 -14.08 -16.19 13.98
C ILE A 22 -14.38 -17.62 13.53
N MET A 23 -15.43 -17.84 12.73
CA MET A 23 -15.82 -19.17 12.27
C MET A 23 -14.90 -19.72 11.17
N ASN A 24 -14.54 -18.88 10.20
CA ASN A 24 -13.93 -19.32 8.94
C ASN A 24 -12.45 -18.91 8.81
N GLY A 25 -11.92 -18.14 9.77
CA GLY A 25 -10.57 -17.55 9.73
C GLY A 25 -10.43 -16.35 8.80
N GLN A 26 -11.41 -16.12 7.91
CA GLN A 26 -11.45 -15.00 6.97
C GLN A 26 -12.90 -14.56 6.72
N GLY A 27 -13.05 -13.27 6.43
CA GLY A 27 -14.32 -12.65 6.04
C GLY A 27 -14.48 -12.56 4.52
N GLY A 28 -15.69 -12.20 4.08
CA GLY A 28 -15.99 -12.00 2.67
C GLY A 28 -17.40 -11.49 2.42
N TRP A 29 -17.57 -10.75 1.32
CA TRP A 29 -18.88 -10.31 0.84
C TRP A 29 -19.27 -11.06 -0.44
N PRO A 30 -20.55 -11.45 -0.61
CA PRO A 30 -21.66 -11.25 0.33
C PRO A 30 -21.50 -12.09 1.60
N ASN A 31 -21.78 -11.49 2.76
CA ASN A 31 -21.68 -12.15 4.06
C ASN A 31 -23.04 -12.73 4.45
N ASN A 32 -23.19 -14.05 4.37
CA ASN A 32 -24.43 -14.73 4.72
C ASN A 32 -24.27 -15.35 6.11
N VAL A 33 -25.15 -14.99 7.05
CA VAL A 33 -25.04 -15.39 8.45
C VAL A 33 -26.39 -15.92 8.94
N PHE A 34 -26.37 -17.10 9.55
CA PHE A 34 -27.53 -17.72 10.18
C PHE A 34 -27.46 -17.51 11.69
N LEU A 35 -28.57 -17.02 12.23
CA LEU A 35 -28.68 -16.52 13.60
C LEU A 35 -29.73 -17.30 14.37
N THR A 36 -29.49 -17.50 15.66
CA THR A 36 -30.52 -17.90 16.61
C THR A 36 -31.54 -16.75 16.83
N PRO A 37 -32.72 -17.00 17.45
CA PRO A 37 -33.70 -15.94 17.74
C PRO A 37 -33.17 -14.80 18.64
N ASP A 38 -32.15 -15.06 19.46
CA ASP A 38 -31.43 -14.06 20.25
C ASP A 38 -30.24 -13.42 19.49
N LEU A 39 -30.28 -13.50 18.14
CA LEU A 39 -29.36 -12.86 17.21
C LEU A 39 -27.92 -13.37 17.23
N LYS A 40 -27.64 -14.49 17.92
CA LYS A 40 -26.30 -15.07 17.99
C LYS A 40 -25.99 -15.89 16.73
N PRO A 41 -24.83 -15.65 16.10
CA PRO A 41 -24.46 -16.36 14.87
C PRO A 41 -23.98 -17.77 15.18
N PHE A 42 -24.40 -18.75 14.36
CA PHE A 42 -23.97 -20.15 14.50
C PHE A 42 -23.48 -20.80 13.19
N PHE A 43 -23.74 -20.15 12.05
CA PHE A 43 -23.21 -20.55 10.74
C PHE A 43 -23.03 -19.31 9.85
N ALA A 44 -21.96 -19.28 9.07
CA ALA A 44 -21.67 -18.16 8.16
C ALA A 44 -20.91 -18.61 6.91
N GLY A 45 -21.08 -17.90 5.80
CA GLY A 45 -20.31 -18.12 4.59
C GLY A 45 -20.58 -17.11 3.48
N SER A 46 -19.81 -17.23 2.40
CA SER A 46 -19.86 -16.34 1.23
C SER A 46 -20.00 -17.14 -0.05
N TYR A 47 -20.71 -16.58 -1.03
CA TYR A 47 -20.92 -17.16 -2.37
C TYR A 47 -21.42 -18.62 -2.34
N PHE A 48 -22.58 -18.86 -1.73
CA PHE A 48 -23.24 -20.17 -1.82
C PHE A 48 -23.80 -20.39 -3.24
N PRO A 49 -23.47 -21.51 -3.91
CA PRO A 49 -23.98 -21.81 -5.25
C PRO A 49 -25.51 -21.93 -5.25
N PRO A 50 -26.21 -21.55 -6.34
CA PRO A 50 -27.66 -21.68 -6.42
C PRO A 50 -28.12 -23.14 -6.48
N ALA A 51 -27.31 -24.05 -7.04
CA ALA A 51 -27.60 -25.48 -7.17
C ALA A 51 -26.67 -26.34 -6.30
N SER A 52 -27.16 -27.51 -5.88
CA SER A 52 -26.36 -28.49 -5.13
C SER A 52 -25.23 -29.07 -5.99
N ASP A 53 -24.07 -29.30 -5.38
CA ASP A 53 -22.90 -29.98 -5.96
C ASP A 53 -22.21 -29.28 -7.15
N GLU A 54 -22.52 -28.00 -7.37
CA GLU A 54 -21.76 -27.16 -8.28
C GLU A 54 -20.35 -26.90 -7.70
N PHE A 55 -19.30 -27.20 -8.48
CA PHE A 55 -17.90 -27.06 -8.09
C PHE A 55 -17.49 -27.84 -6.81
N GLY A 56 -18.18 -28.94 -6.48
CA GLY A 56 -17.87 -29.75 -5.30
C GLY A 56 -18.18 -29.05 -3.97
N ARG A 57 -19.07 -28.05 -3.98
CA ARG A 57 -19.54 -27.33 -2.79
C ARG A 57 -21.05 -27.53 -2.60
N PRO A 58 -21.53 -27.59 -1.35
CA PRO A 58 -22.97 -27.65 -1.11
C PRO A 58 -23.64 -26.36 -1.58
N GLY A 59 -24.64 -26.50 -2.44
CA GLY A 59 -25.50 -25.39 -2.86
C GLY A 59 -26.34 -24.84 -1.71
N PHE A 60 -26.86 -23.63 -1.89
CA PHE A 60 -27.71 -22.96 -0.91
C PHE A 60 -28.91 -23.81 -0.46
N PRO A 61 -29.63 -24.55 -1.34
CA PRO A 61 -30.70 -25.44 -0.89
C PRO A 61 -30.23 -26.58 0.03
N SER A 62 -29.05 -27.14 -0.23
CA SER A 62 -28.46 -28.16 0.66
C SER A 62 -28.07 -27.58 2.01
N ILE A 63 -27.50 -26.37 2.03
CA ILE A 63 -27.19 -25.64 3.26
C ILE A 63 -28.47 -25.39 4.06
N LEU A 64 -29.56 -24.95 3.42
CA LEU A 64 -30.84 -24.72 4.12
C LEU A 64 -31.41 -25.99 4.75
N ARG A 65 -31.35 -27.14 4.06
CA ARG A 65 -31.77 -28.43 4.62
C ARG A 65 -30.92 -28.83 5.83
N MET A 66 -29.60 -28.70 5.73
CA MET A 66 -28.69 -28.97 6.84
C MET A 66 -28.97 -28.06 8.05
N ILE A 67 -29.16 -26.77 7.82
CA ILE A 67 -29.47 -25.81 8.90
C ILE A 67 -30.83 -26.09 9.54
N HIS A 68 -31.84 -26.47 8.74
CA HIS A 68 -33.16 -26.87 9.24
C HIS A 68 -33.07 -28.11 10.14
N ASP A 69 -32.40 -29.16 9.68
CA ASP A 69 -32.19 -30.38 10.46
C ASP A 69 -31.43 -30.10 11.78
N GLN A 70 -30.33 -29.34 11.72
CA GLN A 70 -29.60 -28.92 12.92
C GLN A 70 -30.48 -28.14 13.91
N TRP A 71 -31.39 -27.29 13.41
CA TRP A 71 -32.27 -26.51 14.26
C TRP A 71 -33.41 -27.33 14.89
N VAL A 72 -33.99 -28.27 14.15
CA VAL A 72 -35.14 -29.07 14.60
C VAL A 72 -34.68 -30.24 15.48
N ASN A 73 -33.66 -30.97 15.06
CA ASN A 73 -33.23 -32.21 15.70
C ASN A 73 -32.05 -32.04 16.66
N HIS A 74 -31.18 -31.03 16.44
CA HIS A 74 -29.94 -30.80 17.21
C HIS A 74 -29.88 -29.41 17.86
N ARG A 75 -31.03 -28.89 18.30
CA ARG A 75 -31.15 -27.49 18.75
C ARG A 75 -30.18 -27.12 19.87
N SER A 76 -29.96 -28.00 20.85
CA SER A 76 -29.05 -27.76 21.97
C SER A 76 -27.60 -27.55 21.51
N GLU A 77 -27.15 -28.28 20.50
CA GLU A 77 -25.82 -28.14 19.89
C GLU A 77 -25.68 -26.80 19.17
N VAL A 78 -26.70 -26.39 18.41
CA VAL A 78 -26.74 -25.09 17.73
C VAL A 78 -26.62 -23.95 18.74
N ILE A 79 -27.39 -23.98 19.83
CA ILE A 79 -27.34 -22.97 20.89
C ILE A 79 -25.95 -22.96 21.57
N THR A 80 -25.37 -24.12 21.83
CA THR A 80 -24.03 -24.24 22.42
C THR A 80 -22.97 -23.61 21.51
N LYS A 81 -23.01 -23.91 20.21
CA LYS A 81 -22.12 -23.31 19.21
C LYS A 81 -22.29 -21.79 19.12
N ALA A 82 -23.53 -21.30 19.08
CA ALA A 82 -23.85 -19.88 19.02
C ALA A 82 -23.31 -19.12 20.26
N ASN A 83 -23.46 -19.70 21.45
CA ASN A 83 -22.93 -19.15 22.69
C ASN A 83 -21.41 -19.12 22.72
N LEU A 84 -20.74 -20.14 22.18
CA LEU A 84 -19.28 -20.17 22.06
C LEU A 84 -18.78 -19.03 21.16
N ILE A 85 -19.38 -18.88 19.97
CA ILE A 85 -19.02 -17.81 19.03
C ILE A 85 -19.27 -16.45 19.67
N TYR A 86 -20.43 -16.24 20.28
CA TYR A 86 -20.76 -15.00 20.98
C TYR A 86 -19.76 -14.66 22.10
N THR A 87 -19.33 -15.67 22.87
CA THR A 87 -18.31 -15.50 23.92
C THR A 87 -16.97 -15.08 23.31
N ARG A 88 -16.56 -15.68 22.19
CA ARG A 88 -15.33 -15.29 21.47
C ARG A 88 -15.43 -13.87 20.90
N MET A 89 -16.58 -13.50 20.34
CA MET A 89 -16.85 -12.15 19.86
C MET A 89 -16.66 -11.12 20.99
N LYS A 90 -17.20 -11.39 22.20
CA LYS A 90 -16.95 -10.53 23.37
C LYS A 90 -15.48 -10.48 23.77
N GLN A 91 -14.77 -11.60 23.73
CA GLN A 91 -13.34 -11.62 24.08
C GLN A 91 -12.48 -10.81 23.10
N VAL A 92 -12.77 -10.88 21.79
CA VAL A 92 -12.11 -10.06 20.77
C VAL A 92 -12.47 -8.59 20.97
N ASP A 93 -13.74 -8.28 21.26
CA ASP A 93 -14.18 -6.92 21.58
C ASP A 93 -13.44 -6.36 22.81
N LEU A 94 -13.26 -7.18 23.84
CA LEU A 94 -12.50 -6.86 25.05
C LEU A 94 -10.97 -6.89 24.85
N GLY A 95 -10.46 -7.42 23.72
CA GLY A 95 -9.11 -7.95 23.58
C GLY A 95 -8.14 -7.14 22.70
N GLY A 96 -7.35 -6.29 23.36
CA GLY A 96 -6.00 -5.84 22.99
C GLY A 96 -5.31 -5.45 24.30
N PRO A 97 -3.97 -5.56 24.44
CA PRO A 97 -3.29 -5.79 25.73
C PRO A 97 -3.88 -4.98 26.88
N VAL A 98 -4.27 -5.69 27.94
CA VAL A 98 -4.65 -5.17 29.26
C VAL A 98 -3.43 -4.61 29.98
N GLY A 99 -2.55 -3.94 29.24
CA GLY A 99 -1.57 -3.03 29.80
C GLY A 99 -2.31 -1.72 30.03
N GLY A 100 -2.13 -1.11 31.20
CA GLY A 100 -2.55 0.27 31.42
C GLY A 100 -2.02 1.19 30.31
N ALA A 101 -2.54 2.42 30.27
CA ALA A 101 -2.10 3.42 29.30
C ALA A 101 -0.56 3.50 29.25
N VAL A 102 0.00 3.40 28.04
CA VAL A 102 1.44 3.52 27.82
C VAL A 102 1.78 4.94 27.35
N PRO A 103 3.00 5.42 27.58
CA PRO A 103 3.44 6.71 27.06
C PRO A 103 3.27 6.81 25.54
N VAL A 104 2.63 7.89 25.10
CA VAL A 104 2.40 8.17 23.67
C VAL A 104 3.70 8.69 23.05
N HIS A 105 4.31 7.89 22.17
CA HIS A 105 5.55 8.23 21.45
C HIS A 105 5.37 8.20 19.93
N PRO A 106 4.75 9.23 19.31
CA PRO A 106 4.36 9.17 17.90
C PRO A 106 5.50 8.91 16.92
N ARG A 107 6.70 9.48 17.17
CA ARG A 107 7.88 9.27 16.32
C ARG A 107 8.44 7.85 16.43
N ARG A 108 8.31 7.21 17.60
CA ARG A 108 8.69 5.82 17.80
C ARG A 108 7.71 4.89 17.10
N TRP A 109 6.41 5.12 17.29
CA TRP A 109 5.35 4.36 16.59
C TRP A 109 5.50 4.47 15.06
N LEU A 110 5.84 5.65 14.54
CA LEU A 110 6.11 5.84 13.12
C LEU A 110 7.27 4.95 12.62
N ALA A 111 8.38 4.90 13.35
CA ALA A 111 9.53 4.09 13.01
C ALA A 111 9.25 2.58 13.10
N GLU A 112 8.49 2.16 14.12
CA GLU A 112 8.06 0.76 14.32
C GLU A 112 7.08 0.31 13.23
N ALA A 113 6.09 1.15 12.89
CA ALA A 113 5.19 0.92 11.77
C ALA A 113 5.96 0.79 10.45
N ARG A 114 6.88 1.71 10.16
CA ARG A 114 7.75 1.62 8.97
C ARG A 114 8.48 0.28 8.95
N LYS A 115 9.11 -0.13 10.06
CA LYS A 115 9.87 -1.38 10.14
C LYS A 115 8.98 -2.61 9.87
N SER A 116 7.79 -2.68 10.47
CA SER A 116 6.81 -3.75 10.23
C SER A 116 6.38 -3.81 8.76
N MET A 117 6.12 -2.67 8.14
CA MET A 117 5.70 -2.60 6.74
C MET A 117 6.84 -2.97 5.79
N GLN A 118 8.06 -2.49 6.07
CA GLN A 118 9.24 -2.78 5.26
C GLN A 118 9.52 -4.28 5.15
N ALA A 119 9.30 -5.04 6.24
CA ALA A 119 9.47 -6.49 6.26
C ALA A 119 8.53 -7.23 5.31
N ARG A 120 7.37 -6.64 4.97
CA ARG A 120 6.36 -7.22 4.07
C ARG A 120 6.32 -6.54 2.69
N PHE A 121 7.21 -5.58 2.46
CA PHE A 121 7.24 -4.80 1.23
C PHE A 121 7.68 -5.64 0.03
N ASP A 122 6.96 -5.49 -1.07
CA ASP A 122 7.32 -6.13 -2.33
C ASP A 122 8.27 -5.26 -3.14
N TRP A 123 9.58 -5.39 -2.88
CA TRP A 123 10.62 -4.62 -3.56
C TRP A 123 10.65 -4.77 -5.08
N LYS A 124 10.04 -5.83 -5.64
CA LYS A 124 10.01 -6.06 -7.08
C LYS A 124 8.86 -5.32 -7.78
N TYR A 125 7.71 -5.21 -7.12
CA TYR A 125 6.49 -4.71 -7.76
C TYR A 125 5.79 -3.59 -6.96
N GLY A 126 6.39 -3.08 -5.87
CA GLY A 126 5.78 -2.09 -4.99
C GLY A 126 4.59 -2.63 -4.17
N GLY A 127 4.19 -1.90 -3.14
CA GLY A 127 3.13 -2.31 -2.22
C GLY A 127 3.53 -3.39 -1.23
N ILE A 128 2.54 -3.91 -0.51
CA ILE A 128 2.73 -4.88 0.56
C ILE A 128 2.21 -6.24 0.12
N ARG A 129 2.94 -7.31 0.47
CA ARG A 129 2.48 -8.69 0.27
C ARG A 129 1.38 -9.03 1.27
N ASN A 130 0.30 -9.65 0.80
CA ASN A 130 -0.76 -10.16 1.67
C ASN A 130 -0.58 -11.66 1.91
N GLY A 131 0.45 -12.03 2.69
CA GLY A 131 0.79 -13.44 2.93
C GLY A 131 1.12 -14.19 1.64
N THR A 132 0.39 -15.29 1.39
CA THR A 132 0.49 -16.10 0.16
C THR A 132 -0.39 -15.58 -0.98
N ALA A 133 -1.34 -14.68 -0.70
CA ALA A 133 -2.23 -14.13 -1.72
C ALA A 133 -1.47 -13.23 -2.70
N GLN A 134 -1.84 -13.33 -3.98
CA GLN A 134 -1.25 -12.51 -5.05
C GLN A 134 -1.88 -11.11 -5.13
N THR A 135 -3.05 -10.90 -4.53
CA THR A 135 -3.82 -9.66 -4.58
C THR A 135 -3.07 -8.48 -3.94
N LYS A 136 -3.19 -7.29 -4.53
CA LYS A 136 -2.65 -6.03 -4.00
C LYS A 136 -3.70 -4.94 -4.00
N SER A 137 -3.80 -4.22 -2.89
CA SER A 137 -4.64 -3.02 -2.74
C SER A 137 -3.75 -1.82 -2.38
N PRO A 138 -4.11 -0.59 -2.79
CA PRO A 138 -3.35 0.62 -2.45
C PRO A 138 -3.09 0.81 -0.96
N ARG A 139 -4.06 0.50 -0.09
CA ARG A 139 -3.99 0.71 1.38
C ARG A 139 -3.51 2.11 1.75
N GLU A 140 -4.29 3.11 1.38
CA GLU A 140 -3.96 4.53 1.40
C GLU A 140 -3.47 5.05 2.77
N PRO A 141 -4.05 4.65 3.93
CA PRO A 141 -3.49 4.98 5.24
C PRO A 141 -2.00 4.65 5.38
N MET A 142 -1.56 3.50 4.87
CA MET A 142 -0.15 3.08 4.90
C MET A 142 0.71 3.98 4.00
N LEU A 143 0.20 4.36 2.82
CA LEU A 143 0.90 5.24 1.91
C LEU A 143 1.06 6.65 2.51
N TYR A 144 0.05 7.16 3.22
CA TYR A 144 0.14 8.41 3.98
C TYR A 144 1.18 8.34 5.10
N LEU A 145 1.33 7.18 5.74
CA LEU A 145 2.38 6.95 6.72
C LEU A 145 3.77 7.06 6.10
N TRP A 146 4.02 6.39 4.96
CA TRP A 146 5.31 6.51 4.26
C TRP A 146 5.58 7.92 3.73
N LEU A 147 4.57 8.59 3.16
CA LEU A 147 4.68 9.99 2.74
C LEU A 147 5.04 10.89 3.93
N THR A 148 4.41 10.68 5.07
CA THR A 148 4.68 11.46 6.27
C THR A 148 6.09 11.20 6.77
N ASP A 149 6.49 9.95 6.93
CA ASP A 149 7.82 9.55 7.38
C ASP A 149 8.94 10.07 6.45
N ALA A 150 8.74 10.00 5.14
CA ALA A 150 9.66 10.58 4.17
C ALA A 150 9.76 12.11 4.31
N ARG A 151 8.66 12.79 4.61
CA ARG A 151 8.62 14.26 4.75
C ARG A 151 9.21 14.75 6.08
N ILE A 152 8.86 14.11 7.20
CA ILE A 152 9.16 14.64 8.54
C ILE A 152 10.38 14.00 9.21
N ALA A 153 10.76 12.80 8.78
CA ALA A 153 11.93 12.08 9.28
C ALA A 153 13.00 11.89 8.19
N HIS A 154 12.77 12.45 6.99
CA HIS A 154 13.67 12.36 5.83
C HIS A 154 14.12 10.93 5.53
N ASN A 155 13.24 9.95 5.77
CA ASN A 155 13.65 8.55 5.69
C ASN A 155 13.70 8.06 4.23
N PRO A 156 14.87 7.62 3.74
CA PRO A 156 15.03 7.23 2.34
C PRO A 156 14.27 5.93 2.00
N LYS A 157 14.12 5.01 2.96
CA LYS A 157 13.38 3.75 2.75
C LYS A 157 11.88 4.00 2.65
N ALA A 158 11.32 4.88 3.46
CA ALA A 158 9.93 5.31 3.33
C ALA A 158 9.67 5.96 1.96
N MET A 159 10.56 6.85 1.51
CA MET A 159 10.48 7.45 0.18
C MET A 159 10.55 6.39 -0.93
N GLN A 160 11.49 5.44 -0.83
CA GLN A 160 11.64 4.36 -1.82
C GLN A 160 10.39 3.47 -1.91
N MET A 161 9.81 3.08 -0.76
CA MET A 161 8.59 2.28 -0.71
C MET A 161 7.40 3.03 -1.30
N LEU A 162 7.27 4.32 -0.97
CA LEU A 162 6.23 5.19 -1.51
C LEU A 162 6.34 5.29 -3.05
N ARG A 163 7.49 5.73 -3.59
CA ARG A 163 7.67 5.90 -5.04
C ARG A 163 7.48 4.61 -5.80
N SER A 164 8.09 3.52 -5.33
CA SER A 164 7.93 2.19 -5.96
C SER A 164 6.46 1.76 -6.05
N THR A 165 5.66 2.10 -5.04
CA THR A 165 4.23 1.74 -5.01
C THR A 165 3.39 2.66 -5.89
N LEU A 166 3.61 3.99 -5.80
CA LEU A 166 2.91 4.96 -6.63
C LEU A 166 3.20 4.72 -8.12
N ASP A 167 4.46 4.52 -8.50
CA ASP A 167 4.84 4.26 -9.89
C ASP A 167 4.21 2.95 -10.40
N ALA A 168 4.23 1.88 -9.59
CA ALA A 168 3.62 0.61 -9.96
C ALA A 168 2.10 0.74 -10.18
N MET A 169 1.40 1.50 -9.33
CA MET A 169 -0.03 1.78 -9.51
C MET A 169 -0.30 2.68 -10.72
N ALA A 170 0.50 3.73 -10.91
CA ALA A 170 0.33 4.68 -12.01
C ALA A 170 0.48 4.03 -13.39
N PHE A 171 1.39 3.06 -13.51
CA PHE A 171 1.67 2.31 -14.73
C PHE A 171 0.89 1.00 -14.86
N GLY A 172 0.34 0.50 -13.75
CA GLY A 172 -0.46 -0.73 -13.69
C GLY A 172 -1.83 -0.60 -14.33
N GLY A 173 -2.51 -1.73 -14.50
CA GLY A 173 -3.91 -1.76 -14.93
C GLY A 173 -4.89 -1.43 -13.80
N ILE A 174 -4.42 -1.32 -12.55
CA ILE A 174 -5.20 -0.78 -11.44
C ILE A 174 -5.60 0.69 -11.66
N ARG A 175 -4.78 1.48 -12.36
CA ARG A 175 -5.20 2.80 -12.85
C ARG A 175 -5.85 2.61 -14.21
N ASP A 176 -7.04 3.14 -14.38
CA ASP A 176 -7.69 3.20 -15.69
C ASP A 176 -6.88 4.14 -16.60
N GLN A 177 -6.12 3.53 -17.51
CA GLN A 177 -5.18 4.24 -18.37
C GLN A 177 -5.85 5.15 -19.41
N LEU A 178 -7.17 5.03 -19.61
CA LEU A 178 -7.93 5.86 -20.54
C LEU A 178 -8.75 6.92 -19.80
N GLY A 179 -9.58 6.50 -18.85
CA GLY A 179 -10.55 7.36 -18.16
C GLY A 179 -10.04 7.99 -16.86
N GLY A 180 -8.87 7.57 -16.36
CA GLY A 180 -8.37 7.99 -15.06
C GLY A 180 -9.09 7.34 -13.88
N GLY A 181 -8.64 7.69 -12.69
CA GLY A 181 -9.05 7.00 -11.47
C GLY A 181 -8.44 5.60 -11.32
N PHE A 182 -8.66 5.03 -10.15
CA PHE A 182 -8.11 3.75 -9.71
C PHE A 182 -9.24 2.79 -9.37
N HIS A 183 -9.03 1.55 -9.78
CA HIS A 183 -9.77 0.39 -9.34
C HIS A 183 -9.34 -0.01 -7.92
N ARG A 184 -10.23 -0.67 -7.19
CA ARG A 184 -10.09 -0.93 -5.74
C ARG A 184 -8.88 -1.78 -5.39
N TYR A 185 -8.59 -2.81 -6.19
CA TYR A 185 -7.40 -3.64 -6.02
C TYR A 185 -7.00 -4.32 -7.33
N SER A 186 -5.79 -4.90 -7.35
CA SER A 186 -5.29 -5.77 -8.40
C SER A 186 -5.36 -7.22 -7.94
N THR A 187 -5.94 -8.11 -8.74
CA THR A 187 -6.03 -9.55 -8.47
C THR A 187 -4.67 -10.23 -8.50
N GLY A 188 -3.70 -9.63 -9.19
CA GLY A 188 -2.32 -10.12 -9.28
C GLY A 188 -1.29 -9.21 -8.61
N ARG A 189 -0.11 -9.78 -8.33
CA ARG A 189 1.02 -9.13 -7.63
C ARG A 189 1.64 -7.96 -8.41
N ARG A 190 1.39 -7.87 -9.71
CA ARG A 190 2.04 -6.90 -10.62
C ARG A 190 1.28 -5.59 -10.80
N TRP A 191 0.16 -5.39 -10.10
CA TRP A 191 -0.77 -4.26 -10.30
C TRP A 191 -1.41 -4.21 -11.69
N SER A 192 -1.32 -5.30 -12.46
CA SER A 192 -1.69 -5.32 -13.87
C SER A 192 -3.17 -5.60 -14.11
N ILE A 193 -3.81 -6.45 -13.30
CA ILE A 193 -5.17 -6.94 -13.54
C ILE A 193 -6.04 -6.40 -12.41
N PRO A 194 -6.92 -5.42 -12.67
CA PRO A 194 -7.79 -4.87 -11.64
C PRO A 194 -8.94 -5.82 -11.31
N HIS A 195 -9.44 -5.73 -10.09
CA HIS A 195 -10.86 -5.92 -9.83
C HIS A 195 -11.56 -4.60 -10.17
N PHE A 196 -12.46 -4.59 -11.15
CA PHE A 196 -12.81 -3.36 -11.87
C PHE A 196 -13.68 -2.35 -11.10
N GLU A 197 -14.09 -2.67 -9.88
CA GLU A 197 -14.80 -1.73 -8.99
C GLU A 197 -13.94 -0.49 -8.72
N LYS A 198 -14.56 0.70 -8.70
CA LYS A 198 -13.89 1.94 -8.31
C LYS A 198 -14.65 2.59 -7.16
N MET A 199 -13.95 2.85 -6.06
CA MET A 199 -14.55 3.45 -4.87
C MET A 199 -14.16 4.91 -4.71
N LEU A 200 -15.06 5.71 -4.14
CA LEU A 200 -14.81 7.12 -3.82
C LEU A 200 -13.67 7.27 -2.80
N TYR A 201 -13.60 6.43 -1.77
CA TYR A 201 -12.57 6.56 -0.74
C TYR A 201 -11.16 6.30 -1.27
N ASP A 202 -10.98 5.32 -2.16
CA ASP A 202 -9.69 5.03 -2.77
C ASP A 202 -9.26 6.24 -3.60
N ASN A 203 -10.14 6.68 -4.52
CA ASN A 203 -9.82 7.74 -5.46
C ASN A 203 -9.65 9.12 -4.79
N ALA A 204 -10.44 9.45 -3.77
CA ALA A 204 -10.28 10.67 -3.01
C ALA A 204 -8.94 10.70 -2.27
N GLN A 205 -8.57 9.60 -1.61
CA GLN A 205 -7.31 9.51 -0.90
C GLN A 205 -6.13 9.49 -1.87
N LEU A 206 -6.21 8.80 -3.01
CA LEU A 206 -5.15 8.77 -4.01
C LEU A 206 -4.97 10.13 -4.69
N LEU A 207 -6.04 10.89 -4.97
CA LEU A 207 -5.95 12.27 -5.45
C LEU A 207 -5.06 13.12 -4.53
N ASP A 208 -5.35 13.12 -3.23
CA ASP A 208 -4.59 13.89 -2.23
C ASP A 208 -3.16 13.33 -2.05
N LEU A 209 -2.99 12.01 -2.09
CA LEU A 209 -1.70 11.36 -1.95
C LEU A 209 -0.76 11.69 -3.12
N TYR A 210 -1.21 11.55 -4.37
CA TYR A 210 -0.41 11.89 -5.55
C TYR A 210 -0.13 13.40 -5.62
N ALA A 211 -1.09 14.25 -5.26
CA ALA A 211 -0.84 15.69 -5.18
C ALA A 211 0.26 16.01 -4.17
N ARG A 212 0.20 15.46 -2.96
CA ARG A 212 1.24 15.69 -1.95
C ARG A 212 2.57 15.04 -2.29
N ALA A 213 2.57 13.88 -2.94
CA ALA A 213 3.78 13.25 -3.45
C ALA A 213 4.45 14.14 -4.51
N TYR A 214 3.66 14.77 -5.39
CA TYR A 214 4.16 15.80 -6.31
C TYR A 214 4.77 16.98 -5.54
N ALA A 215 4.08 17.52 -4.54
CA ALA A 215 4.59 18.63 -3.74
C ALA A 215 5.92 18.28 -3.02
N LEU A 216 6.09 17.02 -2.61
CA LEU A 216 7.29 16.55 -1.92
C LEU A 216 8.46 16.25 -2.86
N THR A 217 8.19 15.78 -4.08
CA THR A 217 9.23 15.23 -4.99
C THR A 217 9.50 16.10 -6.22
N GLY A 218 8.57 16.97 -6.58
CA GLY A 218 8.58 17.69 -7.85
C GLY A 218 8.30 16.81 -9.09
N ASP A 219 7.98 15.53 -8.91
CA ASP A 219 7.86 14.59 -10.03
C ASP A 219 6.57 14.84 -10.85
N PRO A 220 6.69 15.26 -12.13
CA PRO A 220 5.53 15.64 -12.94
C PRO A 220 4.59 14.46 -13.22
N LEU A 221 5.04 13.21 -13.10
CA LEU A 221 4.17 12.04 -13.17
C LEU A 221 3.07 12.12 -12.12
N TYR A 222 3.42 12.42 -10.87
CA TYR A 222 2.46 12.44 -9.77
C TYR A 222 1.45 13.57 -9.93
N ARG A 223 1.85 14.72 -10.49
CA ARG A 223 0.92 15.78 -10.89
C ARG A 223 -0.06 15.29 -11.94
N SER A 224 0.42 14.64 -13.01
CA SER A 224 -0.44 14.14 -14.08
C SER A 224 -1.43 13.09 -13.57
N VAL A 225 -0.99 12.19 -12.68
CA VAL A 225 -1.87 11.15 -12.11
C VAL A 225 -2.92 11.77 -11.19
N ALA A 226 -2.55 12.74 -10.35
CA ALA A 226 -3.50 13.45 -9.50
C ALA A 226 -4.57 14.19 -10.31
N LEU A 227 -4.19 14.86 -11.40
CA LEU A 227 -5.14 15.51 -12.30
C LEU A 227 -6.09 14.51 -12.95
N ASP A 228 -5.57 13.43 -13.55
CA ASP A 228 -6.38 12.38 -14.19
C ASP A 228 -7.36 11.73 -13.19
N THR A 229 -6.98 11.55 -11.92
CA THR A 229 -7.87 11.03 -10.86
C THR A 229 -8.95 12.03 -10.47
N GLY A 230 -8.62 13.31 -10.33
CA GLY A 230 -9.60 14.37 -10.05
C GLY A 230 -10.60 14.56 -11.20
N ASP A 231 -10.14 14.45 -12.45
CA ASP A 231 -10.99 14.47 -13.64
C ASP A 231 -11.95 13.29 -13.71
N TYR A 232 -11.51 12.08 -13.34
CA TYR A 232 -12.39 10.93 -13.19
C TYR A 232 -13.48 11.18 -12.14
N LEU A 233 -13.10 11.62 -10.94
CA LEU A 233 -14.05 11.90 -9.87
C LEU A 233 -15.09 12.95 -10.27
N ARG A 234 -14.65 14.01 -10.97
CA ARG A 234 -15.54 15.05 -11.49
C ARG A 234 -16.46 14.55 -12.60
N ARG A 235 -15.95 13.74 -13.53
CA ARG A 235 -16.70 13.30 -14.70
C ARG A 235 -17.71 12.19 -14.38
N GLU A 236 -17.29 11.21 -13.60
CA GLU A 236 -18.07 9.98 -13.36
C GLU A 236 -18.80 9.99 -12.02
N MET A 237 -18.14 10.50 -10.97
CA MET A 237 -18.61 10.33 -9.59
C MET A 237 -19.33 11.55 -9.04
N GLU A 238 -19.24 12.71 -9.69
CA GLU A 238 -19.91 13.91 -9.21
C GLU A 238 -21.43 13.85 -9.44
N SER A 239 -22.19 14.20 -8.42
CA SER A 239 -23.62 14.43 -8.54
C SER A 239 -23.89 15.84 -9.09
N PRO A 240 -24.84 16.04 -10.03
CA PRO A 240 -25.17 17.36 -10.56
C PRO A 240 -25.55 18.42 -9.51
N ARG A 241 -26.07 17.98 -8.34
CA ARG A 241 -26.42 18.87 -7.23
C ARG A 241 -25.27 19.09 -6.22
N GLY A 242 -24.07 18.57 -6.50
CA GLY A 242 -22.90 18.61 -5.62
C GLY A 242 -22.68 17.33 -4.82
N GLY A 243 -21.44 17.07 -4.38
CA GLY A 243 -21.10 15.82 -3.69
C GLY A 243 -20.84 14.69 -4.67
N PHE A 244 -20.29 13.59 -4.15
CA PHE A 244 -19.78 12.47 -4.92
C PHE A 244 -20.51 11.19 -4.54
N TYR A 245 -20.80 10.40 -5.56
CA TYR A 245 -21.33 9.06 -5.48
C TYR A 245 -20.29 8.09 -4.90
N THR A 246 -20.76 6.99 -4.30
CA THR A 246 -19.90 6.12 -3.49
C THR A 246 -19.02 5.20 -4.33
N ALA A 247 -19.56 4.60 -5.38
CA ALA A 247 -18.86 3.56 -6.13
C ALA A 247 -19.31 3.47 -7.60
N GLN A 248 -18.45 2.84 -8.40
CA GLN A 248 -18.78 2.30 -9.72
C GLN A 248 -18.54 0.79 -9.70
N ASP A 249 -19.52 0.02 -10.15
CA ASP A 249 -19.52 -1.44 -10.17
C ASP A 249 -18.33 -2.00 -10.99
N ALA A 250 -17.89 -3.21 -10.67
CA ALA A 250 -16.93 -3.96 -11.45
C ALA A 250 -17.55 -4.57 -12.72
N GLN A 251 -18.88 -4.79 -12.73
CA GLN A 251 -19.57 -5.59 -13.74
C GLN A 251 -20.51 -4.79 -14.64
N VAL A 252 -20.72 -5.34 -15.85
CA VAL A 252 -21.79 -4.95 -16.76
C VAL A 252 -22.50 -6.23 -17.18
N ASN A 253 -23.81 -6.32 -16.95
CA ASN A 253 -24.62 -7.51 -17.26
C ASN A 253 -24.01 -8.81 -16.69
N GLY A 254 -23.48 -8.75 -15.46
CA GLY A 254 -22.85 -9.89 -14.78
C GLY A 254 -21.42 -10.19 -15.23
N VAL A 255 -20.85 -9.44 -16.18
CA VAL A 255 -19.49 -9.66 -16.68
C VAL A 255 -18.54 -8.59 -16.13
N GLU A 256 -17.58 -9.02 -15.31
CA GLU A 256 -16.56 -8.15 -14.74
C GLU A 256 -15.63 -7.55 -15.82
N GLY A 257 -15.40 -6.24 -15.75
CA GLY A 257 -14.48 -5.54 -16.64
C GLY A 257 -14.94 -5.39 -18.09
N ALA A 258 -16.18 -5.78 -18.43
CA ALA A 258 -16.67 -5.80 -19.81
C ALA A 258 -16.52 -4.45 -20.54
N SER A 259 -16.77 -3.32 -19.87
CA SER A 259 -16.54 -1.99 -20.45
C SER A 259 -15.05 -1.69 -20.67
N TYR A 260 -14.18 -2.20 -19.79
CA TYR A 260 -12.77 -1.83 -19.70
C TYR A 260 -11.81 -2.67 -20.56
N THR A 261 -12.27 -3.79 -21.10
CA THR A 261 -11.42 -4.70 -21.88
C THR A 261 -11.19 -4.25 -23.31
N TRP A 262 -10.02 -4.59 -23.85
CA TRP A 262 -9.60 -4.26 -25.19
C TRP A 262 -8.91 -5.44 -25.85
N THR A 263 -8.99 -5.51 -27.18
CA THR A 263 -8.10 -6.35 -27.99
C THR A 263 -7.24 -5.47 -28.86
N ARG A 264 -6.10 -6.00 -29.30
CA ARG A 264 -5.21 -5.28 -30.23
C ARG A 264 -5.96 -4.83 -31.48
N ARG A 265 -6.80 -5.70 -32.05
CA ARG A 265 -7.62 -5.40 -33.23
C ARG A 265 -8.56 -4.23 -33.00
N LYS A 266 -9.28 -4.19 -31.87
CA LYS A 266 -10.17 -3.07 -31.51
C LYS A 266 -9.41 -1.75 -31.41
N ILE A 267 -8.22 -1.75 -30.81
CA ILE A 267 -7.39 -0.53 -30.72
C ILE A 267 -6.89 -0.09 -32.10
N VAL A 268 -6.42 -1.03 -32.94
CA VAL A 268 -5.98 -0.72 -34.31
C VAL A 268 -7.13 -0.19 -35.16
N ALA A 269 -8.33 -0.73 -35.03
CA ALA A 269 -9.51 -0.25 -35.76
C ALA A 269 -9.86 1.20 -35.41
N VAL A 270 -9.69 1.61 -34.15
CA VAL A 270 -9.98 2.99 -33.71
C VAL A 270 -8.87 3.97 -34.11
N LEU A 271 -7.60 3.57 -34.00
CA LEU A 271 -6.46 4.48 -34.17
C LEU A 271 -5.87 4.47 -35.59
N GLY A 272 -6.12 3.41 -36.36
CA GLY A 272 -5.35 3.08 -37.55
C GLY A 272 -3.95 2.52 -37.20
N LYS A 273 -3.35 1.83 -38.18
CA LYS A 273 -2.10 1.06 -37.99
C LYS A 273 -0.95 1.90 -37.43
N ALA A 274 -0.67 3.06 -38.02
CA ALA A 274 0.47 3.89 -37.62
C ALA A 274 0.36 4.49 -36.21
N GLN A 275 -0.83 4.97 -35.81
CA GLN A 275 -1.04 5.48 -34.44
C GLN A 275 -1.03 4.33 -33.42
N ALA A 276 -1.64 3.19 -33.75
CA ALA A 276 -1.63 2.02 -32.89
C ALA A 276 -0.21 1.48 -32.66
N GLU A 277 0.64 1.45 -33.69
CA GLU A 277 2.06 1.07 -33.55
C GLU A 277 2.79 1.98 -32.56
N ARG A 278 2.61 3.30 -32.66
CA ARG A 278 3.16 4.26 -31.68
C ARG A 278 2.60 4.05 -30.28
N PHE A 279 1.29 3.84 -30.18
CA PHE A 279 0.62 3.57 -28.90
C PHE A 279 1.19 2.32 -28.21
N PHE A 280 1.38 1.22 -28.94
CA PHE A 280 1.96 -0.02 -28.41
C PHE A 280 3.48 0.03 -28.16
N LYS A 281 4.17 1.13 -28.52
CA LYS A 281 5.53 1.41 -28.02
C LYS A 281 5.56 1.73 -26.53
N VAL A 282 4.44 2.14 -25.94
CA VAL A 282 4.37 2.42 -24.50
C VAL A 282 3.31 1.60 -23.77
N TYR A 283 2.20 1.26 -24.43
CA TYR A 283 1.14 0.48 -23.83
C TYR A 283 1.27 -1.01 -24.15
N ALA A 284 0.76 -1.82 -23.23
CA ALA A 284 0.56 -3.25 -23.38
C ALA A 284 -0.85 -3.63 -22.95
N LEU A 285 -1.33 -4.71 -23.56
CA LEU A 285 -2.51 -5.43 -23.11
C LEU A 285 -2.06 -6.58 -22.22
N THR A 286 -2.79 -6.83 -21.14
CA THR A 286 -2.55 -7.94 -20.21
C THR A 286 -3.83 -8.75 -20.08
N ARG A 287 -3.75 -10.05 -20.36
CA ARG A 287 -4.87 -10.98 -20.24
C ARG A 287 -5.37 -11.05 -18.81
N ILE A 288 -6.69 -11.03 -18.64
CA ILE A 288 -7.37 -11.01 -17.33
C ILE A 288 -7.63 -12.44 -16.83
N SER A 289 -7.82 -13.39 -17.74
CA SER A 289 -8.04 -14.81 -17.46
C SER A 289 -7.42 -15.68 -18.55
N ASN A 290 -7.40 -17.00 -18.33
CA ASN A 290 -7.14 -17.95 -19.40
C ASN A 290 -8.33 -17.92 -20.39
N PRO A 291 -8.09 -17.74 -21.69
CA PRO A 291 -9.16 -17.72 -22.67
C PRO A 291 -9.66 -19.14 -22.99
N THR A 292 -10.93 -19.24 -23.41
CA THR A 292 -11.41 -20.45 -24.08
C THR A 292 -10.88 -20.51 -25.52
N SER A 293 -10.81 -21.70 -26.12
CA SER A 293 -10.38 -21.84 -27.52
C SER A 293 -11.21 -20.98 -28.47
N GLU A 294 -12.51 -20.84 -28.21
CA GLU A 294 -13.42 -19.97 -28.97
C GLU A 294 -13.07 -18.48 -28.82
N GLN A 295 -12.71 -18.03 -27.62
CA GLN A 295 -12.27 -16.65 -27.38
C GLN A 295 -10.95 -16.34 -28.09
N GLU A 296 -10.04 -17.31 -28.19
CA GLU A 296 -8.79 -17.16 -28.94
C GLU A 296 -9.05 -17.11 -30.44
N LEU A 297 -9.87 -18.05 -30.98
CA LEU A 297 -10.23 -18.11 -32.39
C LEU A 297 -10.92 -16.82 -32.88
N ASN A 298 -11.75 -16.21 -32.05
CA ASN A 298 -12.56 -15.04 -32.43
C ASN A 298 -11.93 -13.68 -32.07
N ASP A 299 -10.71 -13.65 -31.53
CA ASP A 299 -10.05 -12.44 -30.99
C ASP A 299 -10.96 -11.70 -29.99
N GLN A 300 -11.44 -12.44 -28.99
CA GLN A 300 -12.31 -11.97 -27.91
C GLN A 300 -11.71 -12.12 -26.52
N VAL A 301 -10.40 -12.41 -26.42
CA VAL A 301 -9.70 -12.53 -25.15
C VAL A 301 -9.77 -11.21 -24.38
N PRO A 302 -10.33 -11.18 -23.15
CA PRO A 302 -10.43 -9.94 -22.38
C PRO A 302 -9.05 -9.54 -21.86
N GLU A 303 -8.54 -8.40 -22.35
CA GLU A 303 -7.28 -7.83 -21.90
C GLU A 303 -7.47 -6.42 -21.33
N THR A 304 -6.69 -6.10 -20.30
CA THR A 304 -6.67 -4.77 -19.70
C THR A 304 -5.43 -3.99 -20.14
N LEU A 305 -5.59 -2.67 -20.27
CA LEU A 305 -4.56 -1.76 -20.72
C LEU A 305 -3.65 -1.36 -19.55
N ARG A 306 -2.34 -1.43 -19.77
CA ARG A 306 -1.33 -0.92 -18.83
C ARG A 306 -0.13 -0.31 -19.56
N VAL A 307 0.66 0.47 -18.85
CA VAL A 307 1.94 0.96 -19.38
C VAL A 307 2.99 -0.16 -19.31
N ARG A 308 3.84 -0.26 -20.32
CA ARG A 308 4.93 -1.25 -20.38
C ARG A 308 5.98 -0.93 -19.34
N ILE A 309 6.43 -1.99 -18.66
CA ILE A 309 7.54 -1.97 -17.71
C ILE A 309 8.67 -2.87 -18.23
N PRO A 310 9.96 -2.53 -18.00
CA PRO A 310 10.45 -1.32 -17.31
C PRO A 310 10.13 -0.02 -18.07
N ILE A 311 9.61 0.99 -17.36
CA ILE A 311 9.13 2.24 -17.97
C ILE A 311 10.23 2.98 -18.75
N ALA A 312 11.46 2.98 -18.25
CA ALA A 312 12.61 3.61 -18.91
C ALA A 312 12.84 3.05 -20.33
N ALA A 313 12.71 1.74 -20.51
CA ALA A 313 12.84 1.10 -21.82
C ALA A 313 11.67 1.46 -22.76
N ALA A 314 10.45 1.53 -22.22
CA ALA A 314 9.28 1.94 -22.98
C ALA A 314 9.39 3.39 -23.47
N LEU A 315 9.81 4.31 -22.60
CA LEU A 315 10.03 5.72 -22.93
C LEU A 315 11.14 5.89 -23.98
N LYS A 316 12.30 5.25 -23.79
CA LYS A 316 13.42 5.28 -24.75
C LYS A 316 12.98 4.80 -26.14
N ARG A 317 12.29 3.67 -26.20
CA ARG A 317 11.78 3.10 -27.46
C ARG A 317 10.76 4.00 -28.17
N ALA A 318 10.00 4.76 -27.40
CA ALA A 318 8.97 5.66 -27.91
C ALA A 318 9.47 7.10 -28.16
N GLY A 319 10.70 7.42 -27.74
CA GLY A 319 11.28 8.76 -27.91
C GLY A 319 10.75 9.80 -26.91
N TYR A 320 10.29 9.39 -25.73
CA TYR A 320 9.82 10.31 -24.69
C TYR A 320 10.89 10.53 -23.61
N ARG A 321 11.03 11.79 -23.17
CA ARG A 321 11.94 12.18 -22.07
C ARG A 321 11.55 11.54 -20.75
N ASP A 322 10.27 11.62 -20.41
CA ASP A 322 9.70 11.19 -19.13
C ASP A 322 8.25 10.72 -19.30
N ALA A 323 7.70 10.08 -18.26
CA ALA A 323 6.35 9.54 -18.30
C ALA A 323 5.26 10.61 -18.38
N SER A 324 5.49 11.81 -17.82
CA SER A 324 4.54 12.91 -17.90
C SER A 324 4.42 13.43 -19.34
N ALA A 325 5.54 13.61 -20.03
CA ALA A 325 5.60 13.99 -21.43
C ALA A 325 4.90 12.94 -22.31
N MET A 326 5.13 11.65 -22.04
CA MET A 326 4.42 10.55 -22.70
C MET A 326 2.89 10.64 -22.50
N PHE A 327 2.42 10.80 -21.26
CA PHE A 327 0.97 10.89 -21.00
C PHE A 327 0.34 12.12 -21.66
N ALA A 328 1.02 13.27 -21.65
CA ALA A 328 0.56 14.47 -22.34
C ALA A 328 0.45 14.25 -23.85
N ALA A 329 1.50 13.73 -24.49
CA ALA A 329 1.52 13.48 -25.94
C ALA A 329 0.47 12.45 -26.39
N LEU A 330 0.17 11.46 -25.55
CA LEU A 330 -0.81 10.41 -25.86
C LEU A 330 -2.23 10.73 -25.40
N ARG A 331 -2.48 11.90 -24.78
CA ARG A 331 -3.82 12.32 -24.35
C ARG A 331 -4.85 12.23 -25.48
N PRO A 332 -4.63 12.78 -26.70
CA PRO A 332 -5.64 12.72 -27.76
C PRO A 332 -5.95 11.29 -28.21
N VAL A 333 -4.96 10.40 -28.18
CA VAL A 333 -5.12 8.98 -28.53
C VAL A 333 -5.94 8.26 -27.45
N ARG A 334 -5.66 8.54 -26.18
CA ARG A 334 -6.43 8.00 -25.04
C ARG A 334 -7.88 8.47 -25.07
N GLU A 335 -8.12 9.75 -25.38
CA GLU A 335 -9.46 10.33 -25.50
C GLU A 335 -10.28 9.70 -26.63
N LYS A 336 -9.67 9.39 -27.77
CA LYS A 336 -10.35 8.62 -28.85
C LYS A 336 -10.77 7.23 -28.40
N LEU A 337 -9.89 6.51 -27.70
CA LEU A 337 -10.23 5.19 -27.16
C LEU A 337 -11.30 5.28 -26.07
N LEU A 338 -11.21 6.28 -25.20
CA LEU A 338 -12.21 6.56 -24.17
C LEU A 338 -13.58 6.82 -24.80
N ALA A 339 -13.67 7.68 -25.82
CA ALA A 339 -14.93 7.97 -26.51
C ALA A 339 -15.59 6.72 -27.11
N ILE A 340 -14.80 5.75 -27.58
CA ILE A 340 -15.31 4.45 -28.04
C ILE A 340 -15.76 3.57 -26.86
N ARG A 341 -15.05 3.62 -25.73
CA ARG A 341 -15.48 2.93 -24.51
C ARG A 341 -16.81 3.47 -24.00
N GLU A 342 -17.00 4.79 -23.96
CA GLU A 342 -18.22 5.43 -23.45
C GLU A 342 -19.49 5.06 -24.22
N ARG A 343 -19.36 4.56 -25.46
CA ARG A 343 -20.49 4.02 -26.25
C ARG A 343 -20.87 2.59 -25.88
N ARG A 344 -20.05 1.89 -25.10
CA ARG A 344 -20.34 0.56 -24.57
C ARG A 344 -21.26 0.69 -23.36
N ALA A 345 -21.91 -0.41 -22.99
CA ALA A 345 -22.58 -0.49 -21.70
C ALA A 345 -21.57 -0.21 -20.57
N GLN A 346 -21.88 0.76 -19.72
CA GLN A 346 -21.03 1.19 -18.60
C GLN A 346 -21.44 0.49 -17.30
N PRO A 347 -20.49 0.28 -16.36
CA PRO A 347 -20.83 -0.21 -15.05
C PRO A 347 -21.75 0.75 -14.31
N ALA A 348 -22.66 0.19 -13.50
CA ALA A 348 -23.58 0.97 -12.70
C ALA A 348 -22.82 1.85 -11.70
N ILE A 349 -23.37 3.02 -11.40
CA ILE A 349 -22.86 3.92 -10.36
C ILE A 349 -23.77 3.79 -9.15
N ASP A 350 -23.21 3.49 -7.98
CA ASP A 350 -23.93 3.60 -6.73
C ASP A 350 -24.09 5.07 -6.35
N ARG A 351 -25.32 5.57 -6.54
CA ARG A 351 -25.66 6.98 -6.39
C ARG A 351 -25.90 7.43 -4.93
N LYS A 352 -25.61 6.58 -3.93
CA LYS A 352 -25.55 7.04 -2.53
C LYS A 352 -24.44 8.07 -2.39
N ILE A 353 -24.69 9.10 -1.57
CA ILE A 353 -23.68 10.06 -1.14
C ILE A 353 -23.45 9.79 0.34
N VAL A 354 -22.42 9.01 0.65
CA VAL A 354 -22.02 8.71 2.03
C VAL A 354 -21.20 9.88 2.58
N VAL A 355 -21.56 10.36 3.76
CA VAL A 355 -21.03 11.61 4.33
C VAL A 355 -19.55 11.48 4.69
N SER A 356 -19.13 10.39 5.33
CA SER A 356 -17.73 10.12 5.65
C SER A 356 -16.82 10.14 4.42
N LEU A 357 -17.22 9.43 3.36
CA LEU A 357 -16.45 9.33 2.10
C LEU A 357 -16.38 10.67 1.36
N ASN A 358 -17.47 11.44 1.41
CA ASN A 358 -17.46 12.79 0.87
C ASN A 358 -16.60 13.74 1.70
N GLY A 359 -16.47 13.53 3.02
CA GLY A 359 -15.52 14.24 3.86
C GLY A 359 -14.07 14.06 3.38
N LEU A 360 -13.70 12.84 2.99
CA LEU A 360 -12.41 12.54 2.34
C LEU A 360 -12.27 13.28 1.01
N ALA A 361 -13.28 13.20 0.13
CA ALA A 361 -13.27 13.86 -1.18
C ALA A 361 -13.15 15.39 -1.08
N ILE A 362 -13.96 16.02 -0.23
CA ILE A 362 -13.91 17.47 0.05
C ILE A 362 -12.50 17.85 0.50
N GLY A 363 -11.95 17.10 1.45
CA GLY A 363 -10.59 17.34 1.94
C GLY A 363 -9.54 17.21 0.84
N ALA A 364 -9.66 16.18 0.00
CA ALA A 364 -8.74 15.91 -1.10
C ALA A 364 -8.77 17.00 -2.16
N PHE A 365 -9.95 17.36 -2.66
CA PHE A 365 -10.10 18.43 -3.65
C PHE A 365 -9.66 19.79 -3.12
N ALA A 366 -9.97 20.13 -1.86
CA ALA A 366 -9.51 21.39 -1.25
C ALA A 366 -7.98 21.49 -1.24
N ARG A 367 -7.27 20.43 -0.83
CA ARG A 367 -5.80 20.40 -0.80
C ARG A 367 -5.19 20.33 -2.20
N ALA A 368 -5.72 19.47 -3.06
CA ALA A 368 -5.27 19.33 -4.43
C ALA A 368 -5.43 20.63 -5.22
N SER A 369 -6.48 21.42 -4.97
CA SER A 369 -6.67 22.73 -5.60
C SER A 369 -5.47 23.66 -5.38
N LYS A 370 -4.91 23.68 -4.16
CA LYS A 370 -3.77 24.52 -3.79
C LYS A 370 -2.45 23.94 -4.26
N ILE A 371 -2.27 22.62 -4.20
CA ILE A 371 -1.02 21.95 -4.58
C ILE A 371 -0.83 21.91 -6.10
N LEU A 372 -1.90 21.68 -6.85
CA LEU A 372 -1.86 21.49 -8.31
C LEU A 372 -2.13 22.78 -9.09
N ASP A 373 -2.45 23.87 -8.38
CA ASP A 373 -2.94 25.14 -8.92
C ASP A 373 -4.17 24.95 -9.83
N HIS A 374 -5.21 24.34 -9.27
CA HIS A 374 -6.42 23.96 -10.00
C HIS A 374 -7.69 24.48 -9.32
N PRO A 375 -8.06 25.76 -9.49
CA PRO A 375 -9.10 26.44 -8.70
C PRO A 375 -10.49 25.79 -8.84
N ALA A 376 -10.80 25.17 -9.98
CA ALA A 376 -12.08 24.46 -10.16
C ALA A 376 -12.29 23.35 -9.11
N TYR A 377 -11.22 22.74 -8.58
CA TYR A 377 -11.32 21.72 -7.53
C TYR A 377 -11.86 22.30 -6.22
N LEU A 378 -11.52 23.55 -5.91
CA LEU A 378 -12.03 24.22 -4.71
C LEU A 378 -13.53 24.51 -4.82
N VAL A 379 -14.01 24.82 -6.03
CA VAL A 379 -15.45 25.01 -6.32
C VAL A 379 -16.21 23.70 -6.11
N LEU A 380 -15.70 22.58 -6.63
CA LEU A 380 -16.30 21.26 -6.44
C LEU A 380 -16.39 20.88 -4.95
N ALA A 381 -15.29 21.02 -4.22
CA ALA A 381 -15.23 20.74 -2.78
C ALA A 381 -16.22 21.60 -2.00
N THR A 382 -16.31 22.90 -2.31
CA THR A 382 -17.23 23.84 -1.66
C THR A 382 -18.70 23.48 -1.92
N ARG A 383 -19.03 23.12 -3.16
CA ARG A 383 -20.39 22.71 -3.55
C ARG A 383 -20.81 21.43 -2.83
N ALA A 384 -19.93 20.42 -2.79
CA ALA A 384 -20.15 19.17 -2.06
C ALA A 384 -20.37 19.43 -0.56
N ALA A 385 -19.49 20.22 0.06
CA ALA A 385 -19.54 20.55 1.48
C ALA A 385 -20.83 21.29 1.85
N ASN A 386 -21.27 22.25 1.03
CA ASN A 386 -22.53 22.95 1.26
C ASN A 386 -23.75 22.04 1.10
N ARG A 387 -23.81 21.20 0.06
CA ARG A 387 -24.93 20.26 -0.11
C ARG A 387 -25.07 19.36 1.11
N ILE A 388 -23.96 18.75 1.56
CA ILE A 388 -23.98 17.81 2.69
C ILE A 388 -24.39 18.53 3.97
N TRP A 389 -23.81 19.69 4.26
CA TRP A 389 -24.17 20.47 5.44
C TRP A 389 -25.66 20.84 5.46
N LEU A 390 -26.21 21.29 4.33
CA LEU A 390 -27.61 21.73 4.25
C LEU A 390 -28.61 20.55 4.27
N THR A 391 -28.21 19.38 3.79
CA THR A 391 -29.14 18.25 3.60
C THR A 391 -29.06 17.24 4.75
N ALA A 392 -27.86 16.96 5.26
CA ALA A 392 -27.62 15.88 6.21
C ALA A 392 -27.44 16.34 7.66
N TYR A 393 -27.10 17.61 7.91
CA TYR A 393 -26.88 18.12 9.26
C TYR A 393 -28.08 18.91 9.77
N THR A 394 -28.49 18.65 11.01
CA THR A 394 -29.60 19.35 11.68
C THR A 394 -29.04 20.25 12.79
N PRO A 395 -28.94 21.58 12.59
CA PRO A 395 -28.30 22.49 13.55
C PRO A 395 -28.93 22.49 14.95
N ARG A 396 -30.25 22.31 15.05
CA ARG A 396 -30.96 22.33 16.34
C ARG A 396 -30.59 21.16 17.25
N THR A 397 -30.30 20.00 16.67
CA THR A 397 -30.03 18.77 17.42
C THR A 397 -28.56 18.35 17.35
N GLY A 398 -27.77 18.93 16.44
CA GLY A 398 -26.42 18.46 16.14
C GLY A 398 -26.39 17.06 15.52
N ALA A 399 -27.52 16.59 14.96
CA ALA A 399 -27.59 15.29 14.33
C ALA A 399 -27.15 15.36 12.86
N LEU A 400 -26.24 14.47 12.49
CA LEU A 400 -25.81 14.22 11.12
C LEU A 400 -26.44 12.89 10.63
N LYS A 401 -26.84 12.86 9.36
CA LYS A 401 -27.26 11.64 8.66
C LYS A 401 -26.08 10.99 7.95
N HIS A 402 -26.08 9.66 7.85
CA HIS A 402 -24.96 8.90 7.28
C HIS A 402 -24.88 9.06 5.75
N GLU A 403 -26.02 9.01 5.08
CA GLU A 403 -26.06 9.10 3.63
C GLU A 403 -27.21 9.96 3.10
N ILE A 404 -27.01 10.47 1.88
CA ILE A 404 -28.05 11.08 1.06
C ILE A 404 -28.30 10.18 -0.14
N TYR A 405 -29.50 9.64 -0.25
CA TYR A 405 -29.91 8.81 -1.39
C TYR A 405 -31.20 9.35 -2.01
N ARG A 406 -31.20 9.51 -3.34
CA ARG A 406 -32.32 10.09 -4.10
C ARG A 406 -32.82 11.42 -3.51
N GLY A 407 -31.90 12.22 -2.99
CA GLY A 407 -32.18 13.54 -2.41
C GLY A 407 -32.66 13.54 -0.96
N ARG A 408 -32.80 12.38 -0.31
CA ARG A 408 -33.21 12.27 1.09
C ARG A 408 -32.03 11.86 1.95
N ALA A 409 -31.82 12.59 3.05
CA ALA A 409 -30.86 12.20 4.07
C ALA A 409 -31.48 11.16 5.00
N GLN A 410 -30.80 10.06 5.22
CA GLN A 410 -31.32 8.89 5.93
C GLN A 410 -30.22 8.28 6.81
N THR A 411 -30.63 7.42 7.75
CA THR A 411 -29.76 6.75 8.74
C THR A 411 -29.05 7.72 9.69
N LEU A 412 -28.88 7.34 10.95
CA LEU A 412 -28.11 8.18 11.89
C LEU A 412 -26.62 8.07 11.55
N GLY A 413 -25.91 9.20 11.55
CA GLY A 413 -24.48 9.25 11.24
C GLY A 413 -23.63 8.51 12.28
N PHE A 414 -22.60 7.85 11.78
CA PHE A 414 -21.58 7.13 12.53
C PHE A 414 -20.42 8.06 12.90
N LEU A 415 -19.54 7.62 13.80
CA LEU A 415 -18.41 8.43 14.28
C LEU A 415 -17.57 9.02 13.12
N ASP A 416 -17.30 8.21 12.10
CA ASP A 416 -16.48 8.57 10.95
C ASP A 416 -17.16 9.62 10.05
N ASP A 417 -18.49 9.65 9.96
CA ASP A 417 -19.21 10.71 9.24
C ASP A 417 -18.90 12.10 9.79
N TYR A 418 -18.98 12.26 11.12
CA TYR A 418 -18.68 13.54 11.76
C TYR A 418 -17.19 13.87 11.64
N ALA A 419 -16.33 12.88 11.92
CA ALA A 419 -14.90 13.09 12.00
C ALA A 419 -14.28 13.40 10.64
N LEU A 420 -14.59 12.62 9.61
CA LEU A 420 -14.05 12.82 8.26
C LEU A 420 -14.64 14.06 7.58
N LEU A 421 -15.93 14.35 7.76
CA LEU A 421 -16.53 15.59 7.26
C LEU A 421 -15.90 16.83 7.94
N GLY A 422 -15.70 16.79 9.26
CA GLY A 422 -15.03 17.87 9.99
C GLY A 422 -13.61 18.12 9.49
N ASN A 423 -12.84 17.06 9.24
CA ASN A 423 -11.51 17.19 8.62
C ASN A 423 -11.57 17.78 7.21
N GLY A 424 -12.58 17.42 6.41
CA GLY A 424 -12.86 18.01 5.10
C GLY A 424 -13.13 19.51 5.18
N PHE A 425 -13.95 19.95 6.14
CA PHE A 425 -14.20 21.37 6.38
C PHE A 425 -12.97 22.13 6.84
N LEU A 426 -12.11 21.54 7.68
CA LEU A 426 -10.84 22.20 8.03
C LEU A 426 -9.88 22.33 6.84
N ALA A 427 -9.93 21.40 5.88
CA ALA A 427 -9.19 21.55 4.64
C ALA A 427 -9.72 22.72 3.80
N LEU A 428 -11.06 22.90 3.72
CA LEU A 428 -11.68 24.06 3.08
C LEU A 428 -11.32 25.36 3.79
N TYR A 429 -11.34 25.39 5.13
CA TYR A 429 -10.91 26.56 5.90
C TYR A 429 -9.48 26.97 5.54
N ARG A 430 -8.55 26.00 5.50
CA ARG A 430 -7.15 26.27 5.12
C ARG A 430 -6.99 26.74 3.68
N ALA A 431 -7.81 26.23 2.76
CA ALA A 431 -7.73 26.60 1.35
C ALA A 431 -8.38 27.97 1.04
N THR A 432 -9.39 28.37 1.80
CA THR A 432 -10.24 29.54 1.52
C THR A 432 -10.08 30.70 2.51
N GLY A 433 -9.58 30.46 3.72
CA GLY A 433 -9.62 31.41 4.84
C GLY A 433 -11.01 31.65 5.44
N GLN A 434 -12.08 31.05 4.90
CA GLN A 434 -13.45 31.33 5.34
C GLN A 434 -13.77 30.64 6.67
N THR A 435 -13.94 31.42 7.73
CA THR A 435 -14.21 30.94 9.10
C THR A 435 -15.48 30.11 9.24
N LEU A 436 -16.42 30.22 8.30
CA LEU A 436 -17.60 29.35 8.21
C LEU A 436 -17.22 27.87 8.30
N TRP A 437 -16.22 27.43 7.54
CA TRP A 437 -15.82 26.02 7.51
C TRP A 437 -15.21 25.55 8.83
N ARG A 438 -14.42 26.41 9.48
CA ARG A 438 -13.89 26.14 10.82
C ARG A 438 -15.02 25.98 11.83
N ARG A 439 -16.00 26.90 11.85
CA ARG A 439 -17.16 26.83 12.76
C ARG A 439 -18.00 25.56 12.56
N ARG A 440 -18.17 25.11 11.31
CA ARG A 440 -18.84 23.84 11.01
C ARG A 440 -18.05 22.63 11.53
N ALA A 441 -16.72 22.64 11.40
CA ALA A 441 -15.86 21.61 11.97
C ALA A 441 -15.89 21.60 13.50
N GLU A 442 -15.89 22.78 14.14
CA GLU A 442 -16.06 22.93 15.59
C GLU A 442 -17.40 22.36 16.07
N ALA A 443 -18.48 22.55 15.29
CA ALA A 443 -19.79 21.96 15.59
C ALA A 443 -19.75 20.44 15.56
N LEU A 444 -19.20 19.84 14.50
CA LEU A 444 -19.05 18.39 14.41
C LEU A 444 -18.18 17.82 15.53
N ALA A 445 -17.10 18.51 15.93
CA ALA A 445 -16.27 18.08 17.06
C ALA A 445 -17.00 18.11 18.42
N ARG A 446 -17.86 19.12 18.65
CA ARG A 446 -18.75 19.13 19.82
C ARG A 446 -19.72 17.96 19.78
N ASP A 447 -20.37 17.74 18.63
CA ASP A 447 -21.32 16.64 18.46
C ASP A 447 -20.64 15.28 18.68
N ILE A 448 -19.39 15.11 18.26
CA ILE A 448 -18.60 13.90 18.55
C ILE A 448 -18.43 13.70 20.05
N THR A 449 -18.00 14.74 20.75
CA THR A 449 -17.75 14.69 22.20
C THR A 449 -19.02 14.38 22.98
N THR A 450 -20.17 14.89 22.53
CA THR A 450 -21.47 14.64 23.20
C THR A 450 -22.02 13.26 22.90
N ARG A 451 -21.86 12.75 21.67
CA ARG A 451 -22.56 11.54 21.20
C ARG A 451 -21.75 10.25 21.34
N PHE A 452 -20.44 10.33 21.15
CA PHE A 452 -19.60 9.13 20.99
C PHE A 452 -18.53 9.00 22.08
N LEU A 453 -18.10 10.08 22.73
CA LEU A 453 -17.09 10.00 23.78
C LEU A 453 -17.67 9.43 25.07
N ARG A 454 -17.18 8.26 25.47
CA ARG A 454 -17.57 7.59 26.71
C ARG A 454 -16.83 8.17 27.92
N LYS A 455 -17.35 7.86 29.12
CA LYS A 455 -16.75 8.29 30.39
C LYS A 455 -15.30 7.80 30.56
N ASP A 456 -14.99 6.59 30.09
CA ASP A 456 -13.66 5.98 30.11
C ASP A 456 -12.68 6.52 29.06
N GLY A 457 -13.12 7.45 28.20
CA GLY A 457 -12.30 8.03 27.14
C GLY A 457 -12.33 7.25 25.81
N THR A 458 -12.97 6.09 25.75
CA THR A 458 -13.18 5.39 24.47
C THR A 458 -14.25 6.07 23.62
N LEU A 459 -14.25 5.80 22.31
CA LEU A 459 -15.26 6.29 21.39
C LEU A 459 -16.22 5.15 21.00
N ALA A 460 -17.52 5.43 21.04
CA ALA A 460 -18.51 4.63 20.32
C ALA A 460 -18.38 4.91 18.82
N THR A 461 -18.59 3.90 17.98
CA THR A 461 -18.52 4.06 16.52
C THR A 461 -19.90 4.18 15.89
N ALA A 462 -20.90 3.54 16.51
CA ALA A 462 -22.30 3.60 16.10
C ALA A 462 -23.10 4.65 16.90
N PRO A 463 -24.17 5.23 16.31
CA PRO A 463 -25.04 6.18 17.00
C PRO A 463 -25.89 5.53 18.11
N THR A 464 -26.11 4.22 18.03
CA THR A 464 -26.76 3.40 19.06
C THR A 464 -26.16 1.99 19.05
N GLU A 465 -25.97 1.41 20.23
CA GLU A 465 -25.43 0.06 20.42
C GLU A 465 -26.45 -0.87 21.09
N LYS A 466 -27.64 -0.36 21.44
CA LYS A 466 -28.67 -1.10 22.20
C LYS A 466 -29.21 -2.31 21.46
N ASP A 467 -29.31 -2.21 20.13
CA ASP A 467 -29.89 -3.23 19.27
C ASP A 467 -28.83 -4.10 18.57
N LEU A 468 -27.56 -3.96 18.97
CA LEU A 468 -26.44 -4.70 18.41
C LEU A 468 -26.01 -5.82 19.37
N LEU A 469 -25.63 -6.97 18.81
CA LEU A 469 -25.21 -8.13 19.59
C LEU A 469 -23.98 -7.83 20.46
N ILE A 470 -23.05 -7.06 19.91
CA ILE A 470 -21.90 -6.46 20.59
C ILE A 470 -21.68 -5.04 20.06
N PRO A 471 -21.05 -4.14 20.82
CA PRO A 471 -20.63 -2.83 20.33
C PRO A 471 -19.61 -2.94 19.18
N PRO A 472 -19.83 -2.27 18.03
CA PRO A 472 -18.83 -2.17 16.98
C PRO A 472 -17.65 -1.30 17.41
N ARG A 473 -16.42 -1.63 16.95
CA ARG A 473 -15.20 -0.91 17.33
C ARG A 473 -14.25 -0.72 16.16
N ASP A 474 -13.50 0.37 16.23
CA ASP A 474 -12.34 0.58 15.38
C ASP A 474 -11.17 -0.27 15.89
N HIS A 475 -10.71 -1.21 15.06
CA HIS A 475 -9.51 -2.02 15.33
C HIS A 475 -8.25 -1.44 14.68
N GLY A 476 -8.39 -0.35 13.93
CA GLY A 476 -7.33 0.29 13.16
C GLY A 476 -7.89 1.02 11.95
N ASP A 477 -6.99 1.62 11.18
CA ASP A 477 -7.27 2.15 9.84
C ASP A 477 -7.24 1.00 8.84
N ASN A 478 -8.28 0.91 8.00
CA ASN A 478 -8.38 -0.12 6.97
C ASN A 478 -8.15 0.51 5.59
N HIS A 479 -9.19 0.58 4.76
CA HIS A 479 -9.13 1.24 3.45
C HIS A 479 -9.04 2.77 3.57
N TYR A 480 -9.47 3.33 4.68
CA TYR A 480 -9.43 4.76 4.98
C TYR A 480 -9.27 4.97 6.50
N PRO A 481 -9.02 6.22 6.98
CA PRO A 481 -8.86 6.47 8.41
C PRO A 481 -10.11 6.07 9.20
N SER A 482 -9.92 5.38 10.31
CA SER A 482 -11.02 5.03 11.22
C SER A 482 -11.68 6.27 11.82
N GLY A 483 -12.91 6.14 12.33
CA GLY A 483 -13.60 7.25 13.01
C GLY A 483 -12.79 7.77 14.18
N THR A 484 -12.11 6.88 14.91
CA THR A 484 -11.19 7.19 16.01
C THR A 484 -9.97 7.98 15.53
N SER A 485 -9.26 7.49 14.50
CA SER A 485 -8.09 8.19 13.93
C SER A 485 -8.48 9.58 13.40
N ALA A 486 -9.61 9.67 12.69
CA ALA A 486 -10.12 10.90 12.14
C ALA A 486 -10.55 11.90 13.24
N THR A 487 -11.12 11.41 14.35
CA THR A 487 -11.53 12.25 15.48
C THR A 487 -10.33 12.89 16.15
N VAL A 488 -9.29 12.10 16.45
CA VAL A 488 -8.03 12.62 17.00
C VAL A 488 -7.42 13.66 16.05
N ALA A 489 -7.47 13.38 14.74
CA ALA A 489 -7.00 14.32 13.73
C ALA A 489 -7.79 15.64 13.69
N LEU A 490 -9.12 15.56 13.81
CA LEU A 490 -10.00 16.72 13.84
C LEU A 490 -9.71 17.60 15.06
N LEU A 491 -9.69 17.01 16.25
CA LEU A 491 -9.49 17.72 17.51
C LEU A 491 -8.15 18.46 17.53
N GLN A 492 -7.05 17.80 17.15
CA GLN A 492 -5.74 18.46 17.14
C GLN A 492 -5.64 19.57 16.09
N ARG A 493 -6.27 19.39 14.92
CA ARG A 493 -6.31 20.46 13.92
C ARG A 493 -7.12 21.66 14.41
N LEU A 494 -8.20 21.42 15.17
CA LEU A 494 -8.97 22.47 15.82
C LEU A 494 -8.14 23.19 16.87
N GLY A 495 -7.56 22.46 17.83
CA GLY A 495 -6.67 23.01 18.87
C GLY A 495 -5.56 23.87 18.28
N ALA A 496 -4.86 23.38 17.25
CA ALA A 496 -3.83 24.15 16.56
C ALA A 496 -4.36 25.40 15.83
N SER A 497 -5.62 25.41 15.39
CA SER A 497 -6.22 26.53 14.66
C SER A 497 -6.93 27.56 15.52
N THR A 498 -7.35 27.18 16.74
CA THR A 498 -8.13 28.03 17.66
C THR A 498 -7.35 28.40 18.91
N GLY A 499 -6.31 27.65 19.29
CA GLY A 499 -5.63 27.77 20.58
C GLY A 499 -6.43 27.21 21.76
N ASP A 500 -7.59 26.60 21.53
CA ASP A 500 -8.45 26.07 22.60
C ASP A 500 -7.91 24.74 23.13
N ALA A 501 -7.34 24.79 24.33
CA ALA A 501 -6.72 23.65 25.01
C ALA A 501 -7.70 22.48 25.27
N ARG A 502 -9.02 22.72 25.26
CA ARG A 502 -10.01 21.65 25.44
C ARG A 502 -9.88 20.58 24.37
N TYR A 503 -9.58 20.96 23.12
CA TYR A 503 -9.40 19.99 22.04
C TYR A 503 -8.22 19.05 22.29
N ASP A 504 -7.09 19.59 22.76
CA ASP A 504 -5.93 18.78 23.10
C ASP A 504 -6.18 17.89 24.31
N GLN A 505 -6.91 18.39 25.31
CA GLN A 505 -7.32 17.59 26.48
C GLN A 505 -8.22 16.42 26.07
N THR A 506 -9.23 16.66 25.22
CA THR A 506 -10.10 15.61 24.70
C THR A 506 -9.32 14.61 23.86
N ALA A 507 -8.40 15.06 23.00
CA ALA A 507 -7.56 14.16 22.21
C ALA A 507 -6.68 13.27 23.10
N ARG A 508 -6.08 13.81 24.18
CA ARG A 508 -5.32 13.01 25.16
C ARG A 508 -6.19 11.98 25.86
N ARG A 509 -7.40 12.36 26.27
CA ARG A 509 -8.37 11.45 26.90
C ARG A 509 -8.75 10.27 25.98
N ILE A 510 -8.86 10.50 24.67
CA ILE A 510 -9.11 9.44 23.67
C ILE A 510 -7.87 8.57 23.45
N LEU A 511 -6.69 9.18 23.39
CA LEU A 511 -5.44 8.46 23.16
C LEU A 511 -5.03 7.56 24.33
N GLN A 512 -5.37 7.93 25.56
CA GLN A 512 -4.95 7.21 26.76
C GLN A 512 -5.36 5.71 26.74
N PRO A 513 -6.65 5.33 26.59
CA PRO A 513 -7.05 3.92 26.50
C PRO A 513 -6.64 3.24 25.18
N LEU A 514 -6.33 4.03 24.15
CA LEU A 514 -5.91 3.52 22.84
C LEU A 514 -4.40 3.24 22.75
N SER A 515 -3.60 3.90 23.59
CA SER A 515 -2.13 3.95 23.50
C SER A 515 -1.46 2.57 23.45
N ALA A 516 -1.91 1.62 24.29
CA ALA A 516 -1.33 0.28 24.34
C ALA A 516 -1.56 -0.49 23.03
N ARG A 517 -2.74 -0.35 22.42
CA ARG A 517 -3.07 -1.00 21.14
C ARG A 517 -2.25 -0.43 19.99
N VAL A 518 -2.10 0.89 19.95
CA VAL A 518 -1.28 1.57 18.94
C VAL A 518 0.19 1.19 19.10
N ALA A 519 0.71 1.11 20.34
CA ALA A 519 2.08 0.68 20.58
C ALA A 519 2.33 -0.78 20.17
N ALA A 520 1.34 -1.65 20.35
CA ALA A 520 1.45 -3.07 19.96
C ALA A 520 1.39 -3.27 18.43
N GLN A 521 0.56 -2.50 17.72
CA GLN A 521 0.35 -2.63 16.27
C GLN A 521 0.27 -1.26 15.59
N PRO A 522 1.37 -0.49 15.53
CA PRO A 522 1.32 0.89 15.05
C PRO A 522 1.00 0.99 13.54
N ASP A 523 1.27 -0.06 12.76
CA ASP A 523 0.92 -0.12 11.34
C ASP A 523 -0.58 -0.32 11.10
N ALA A 524 -1.30 -0.94 12.03
CA ALA A 524 -2.77 -1.00 11.99
C ALA A 524 -3.41 0.39 12.19
N TRP A 525 -2.69 1.35 12.77
CA TRP A 525 -3.16 2.72 13.05
C TRP A 525 -2.41 3.76 12.21
N SER A 526 -2.16 3.43 10.94
CA SER A 526 -1.28 4.19 10.05
C SER A 526 -1.63 5.68 9.94
N SER A 527 -2.91 6.03 9.81
CA SER A 527 -3.37 7.42 9.70
C SER A 527 -3.16 8.18 11.01
N LEU A 528 -3.50 7.55 12.14
CA LEU A 528 -3.30 8.12 13.47
C LEU A 528 -1.82 8.39 13.73
N VAL A 529 -0.96 7.38 13.52
CA VAL A 529 0.48 7.46 13.74
C VAL A 529 1.11 8.52 12.84
N ALA A 530 0.78 8.51 11.54
CA ALA A 530 1.25 9.52 10.61
C ALA A 530 0.87 10.94 11.07
N PHE A 531 -0.39 11.12 11.45
CA PHE A 531 -0.89 12.43 11.84
C PHE A 531 -0.23 12.93 13.14
N LEU A 532 -0.17 12.11 14.19
CA LEU A 532 0.46 12.44 15.47
C LEU A 532 1.96 12.71 15.32
N ALA A 533 2.66 11.98 14.46
CA ALA A 533 4.08 12.20 14.25
C ALA A 533 4.37 13.54 13.56
N ALA A 534 3.48 13.97 12.67
CA ALA A 534 3.54 15.26 11.99
C ALA A 534 3.03 16.44 12.84
N HIS A 535 2.11 16.19 13.78
CA HIS A 535 1.51 17.19 14.67
C HIS A 535 1.49 16.63 16.11
N PRO A 536 2.62 16.66 16.83
CA PRO A 536 2.69 16.10 18.16
C PRO A 536 1.74 16.81 19.12
N VAL A 537 0.99 16.05 19.92
CA VAL A 537 0.15 16.62 20.98
C VAL A 537 1.03 17.19 22.08
N PRO A 538 0.79 18.42 22.56
CA PRO A 538 1.51 18.96 23.71
C PRO A 538 1.46 17.99 24.91
N GLY A 539 2.60 17.76 25.57
CA GLY A 539 2.70 16.79 26.69
C GLY A 539 2.92 15.34 26.28
N THR A 540 3.00 15.02 24.98
CA THR A 540 3.52 13.72 24.53
C THR A 540 5.05 13.71 24.58
N ALA A 541 5.62 12.57 24.94
CA ALA A 541 7.06 12.47 25.14
C ALA A 541 7.80 12.61 23.80
N ARG A 542 8.64 13.66 23.70
CA ARG A 542 9.59 13.81 22.59
C ARG A 542 10.61 12.68 22.69
N ALA A 543 10.64 11.78 21.71
CA ALA A 543 11.76 10.87 21.57
C ALA A 543 13.01 11.73 21.29
N ALA A 544 14.03 11.62 22.15
CA ALA A 544 15.34 12.21 21.89
C ALA A 544 15.93 11.53 20.65
N ALA A 545 15.77 12.15 19.49
CA ALA A 545 16.49 11.74 18.30
C ALA A 545 17.95 12.16 18.50
N LYS A 546 18.85 11.20 18.72
CA LYS A 546 20.28 11.46 18.53
C LYS A 546 20.45 11.95 17.09
N PRO A 547 21.10 13.10 16.86
CA PRO A 547 21.35 13.58 15.51
C PRO A 547 22.27 12.56 14.84
N THR A 548 21.72 11.80 13.91
CA THR A 548 22.54 11.09 12.93
C THR A 548 22.99 12.17 11.97
N SER A 549 24.30 12.44 11.95
CA SER A 549 24.89 13.39 11.01
C SER A 549 24.41 13.03 9.60
N ALA A 550 23.84 14.02 8.92
CA ALA A 550 23.49 13.92 7.52
C ALA A 550 24.79 13.82 6.71
N SER A 551 25.35 12.62 6.62
CA SER A 551 26.20 12.28 5.50
C SER A 551 25.33 12.33 4.25
N ALA A 552 25.73 13.13 3.27
CA ALA A 552 25.07 13.21 1.98
C ALA A 552 24.78 11.78 1.49
N ALA A 553 23.50 11.50 1.22
CA ALA A 553 23.08 10.17 0.81
C ALA A 553 23.90 9.74 -0.42
N PRO A 554 24.60 8.59 -0.39
CA PRO A 554 25.19 8.08 -1.60
C PRO A 554 24.04 7.77 -2.59
N ALA A 555 24.23 8.16 -3.84
CA ALA A 555 23.31 7.88 -4.92
C ALA A 555 22.96 6.38 -4.95
N PHE A 556 21.72 6.07 -5.31
CA PHE A 556 21.23 4.71 -5.51
C PHE A 556 22.21 3.90 -6.37
N ARG A 557 22.83 2.88 -5.78
CA ARG A 557 23.67 1.90 -6.48
C ARG A 557 22.90 0.58 -6.56
N VAL A 558 22.88 -0.02 -7.76
CA VAL A 558 22.36 -1.38 -7.96
C VAL A 558 23.22 -2.33 -7.13
N PRO A 559 22.65 -3.28 -6.37
CA PRO A 559 23.44 -4.25 -5.62
C PRO A 559 24.41 -4.98 -6.54
N ASP A 560 25.66 -5.09 -6.13
CA ASP A 560 26.72 -5.76 -6.89
C ASP A 560 27.47 -6.78 -6.02
N SER A 561 28.47 -7.43 -6.61
CA SER A 561 29.19 -8.50 -5.94
C SER A 561 29.90 -8.05 -4.64
N ALA A 562 30.13 -6.76 -4.43
CA ALA A 562 30.74 -6.24 -3.20
C ALA A 562 29.78 -6.22 -1.99
N ASP A 563 28.47 -6.34 -2.24
CA ASP A 563 27.47 -6.41 -1.16
C ASP A 563 27.43 -7.78 -0.49
N HIS A 564 28.00 -8.82 -1.13
CA HIS A 564 27.93 -10.22 -0.69
C HIS A 564 29.28 -10.93 -0.62
N VAL A 565 30.36 -10.25 -1.03
CA VAL A 565 31.72 -10.77 -0.96
C VAL A 565 32.61 -9.72 -0.32
N HIS A 566 33.22 -10.10 0.80
CA HIS A 566 34.15 -9.26 1.54
C HIS A 566 35.55 -9.84 1.46
N ALA A 567 36.51 -9.02 1.07
CA ALA A 567 37.89 -9.44 0.92
C ALA A 567 38.77 -8.77 1.98
N SER A 568 39.68 -9.56 2.56
CA SER A 568 40.73 -9.07 3.45
C SER A 568 42.05 -9.68 3.03
N ALA A 569 43.16 -9.00 3.35
CA ALA A 569 44.49 -9.49 3.04
C ALA A 569 45.41 -9.35 4.25
N ARG A 570 46.25 -10.34 4.49
CA ARG A 570 47.25 -10.31 5.56
C ARG A 570 48.59 -10.84 5.07
N GLU A 571 49.67 -10.24 5.56
CA GLU A 571 51.01 -10.74 5.35
C GLU A 571 51.29 -11.91 6.29
N THR A 572 51.97 -12.94 5.80
CA THR A 572 52.47 -14.06 6.60
C THR A 572 53.88 -14.41 6.13
N ARG A 573 54.75 -14.78 7.08
CA ARG A 573 56.15 -15.13 6.82
C ARG A 573 56.41 -16.56 7.29
N SER A 574 56.96 -17.39 6.41
CA SER A 574 57.35 -18.76 6.77
C SER A 574 58.45 -19.23 5.82
N SER A 575 59.58 -19.66 6.39
CA SER A 575 60.69 -20.36 5.72
C SER A 575 61.27 -19.62 4.50
N GLY A 576 61.65 -18.34 4.67
CA GLY A 576 62.30 -17.54 3.62
C GLY A 576 61.39 -17.09 2.47
N VAL A 577 60.10 -17.46 2.48
CA VAL A 577 59.11 -17.02 1.50
C VAL A 577 58.13 -16.04 2.15
N GLU A 578 58.01 -14.88 1.53
CA GLU A 578 57.07 -13.82 1.91
C GLU A 578 55.73 -14.06 1.22
N ARG A 579 54.63 -14.05 1.99
CA ARG A 579 53.29 -14.37 1.47
C ARG A 579 52.25 -13.34 1.84
N ILE A 580 51.33 -13.08 0.92
CA ILE A 580 50.05 -12.43 1.21
C ILE A 580 48.95 -13.48 1.11
N ILE A 581 48.16 -13.60 2.18
CA ILE A 581 46.95 -14.43 2.19
C ILE A 581 45.75 -13.50 2.02
N VAL A 582 45.05 -13.65 0.91
CA VAL A 582 43.77 -12.99 0.66
C VAL A 582 42.64 -13.92 1.05
N THR A 583 41.78 -13.48 1.96
CA THR A 583 40.61 -14.22 2.42
C THR A 583 39.35 -13.55 1.90
N LEU A 584 38.60 -14.28 1.07
CA LEU A 584 37.27 -13.91 0.62
C LEU A 584 36.25 -14.57 1.54
N HIS A 585 35.37 -13.77 2.13
CA HIS A 585 34.17 -14.21 2.82
C HIS A 585 32.98 -14.00 1.89
N ILE A 586 32.27 -15.08 1.61
CA ILE A 586 31.15 -15.14 0.68
C ILE A 586 29.91 -15.47 1.51
N ASP A 587 28.89 -14.63 1.40
CA ASP A 587 27.65 -14.79 2.16
C ASP A 587 26.94 -16.13 1.85
N PRO A 588 26.22 -16.73 2.82
CA PRO A 588 25.42 -17.92 2.58
C PRO A 588 24.45 -17.75 1.41
N GLY A 589 24.38 -18.75 0.53
CA GLY A 589 23.53 -18.72 -0.68
C GLY A 589 24.18 -18.05 -1.89
N TYR A 590 25.40 -17.54 -1.76
CA TYR A 590 26.21 -17.04 -2.88
C TYR A 590 27.48 -17.86 -3.08
N HIS A 591 27.96 -17.87 -4.32
CA HIS A 591 29.24 -18.43 -4.72
C HIS A 591 29.96 -17.48 -5.70
N VAL A 592 31.28 -17.65 -5.86
CA VAL A 592 32.07 -16.95 -6.90
C VAL A 592 32.80 -17.95 -7.79
N ASN A 593 33.01 -17.63 -9.07
CA ASN A 593 33.70 -18.55 -9.98
C ASN A 593 35.14 -18.81 -9.55
N ALA A 594 35.58 -20.06 -9.66
CA ALA A 594 36.96 -20.46 -9.41
C ALA A 594 37.93 -19.87 -10.44
N ASN A 595 39.24 -20.01 -10.18
CA ASN A 595 40.30 -19.68 -11.13
C ASN A 595 41.18 -20.91 -11.41
N PRO A 596 41.23 -21.41 -12.66
CA PRO A 596 40.49 -20.93 -13.83
C PRO A 596 38.98 -21.15 -13.72
N ALA A 597 38.19 -20.32 -14.41
CA ALA A 597 36.74 -20.49 -14.47
C ALA A 597 36.37 -21.69 -15.35
N SER A 598 35.22 -22.32 -15.07
CA SER A 598 34.74 -23.51 -15.81
C SER A 598 34.44 -23.25 -17.29
N PHE A 599 34.13 -22.01 -17.66
CA PHE A 599 33.85 -21.62 -19.04
C PHE A 599 34.48 -20.26 -19.39
N PRO A 600 34.88 -20.02 -20.66
CA PRO A 600 35.52 -18.77 -21.07
C PRO A 600 34.69 -17.50 -20.90
N TYR A 601 33.36 -17.62 -20.84
CA TYR A 601 32.44 -16.49 -20.70
C TYR A 601 32.16 -16.12 -19.23
N LEU A 602 32.68 -16.89 -18.26
CA LEU A 602 32.54 -16.61 -16.84
C LEU A 602 33.69 -15.72 -16.35
N ILE A 603 33.42 -14.87 -15.36
CA ILE A 603 34.44 -13.99 -14.76
C ILE A 603 35.15 -14.77 -13.65
N PRO A 604 36.43 -15.16 -13.81
CA PRO A 604 37.18 -15.86 -12.77
C PRO A 604 37.50 -14.93 -11.60
N THR A 605 37.61 -15.50 -10.40
CA THR A 605 38.15 -14.78 -9.24
C THR A 605 39.63 -14.48 -9.47
N THR A 606 40.03 -13.21 -9.47
CA THR A 606 41.43 -12.81 -9.65
C THR A 606 41.89 -11.84 -8.57
N VAL A 607 43.20 -11.82 -8.31
CA VAL A 607 43.81 -10.94 -7.32
C VAL A 607 45.01 -10.23 -7.93
N HIS A 608 45.16 -8.96 -7.63
CA HIS A 608 46.26 -8.12 -8.10
C HIS A 608 46.78 -7.22 -6.97
N PHE A 609 48.08 -6.92 -6.95
CA PHE A 609 48.69 -5.99 -6.00
C PHE A 609 49.53 -4.96 -6.76
N ASP A 610 49.34 -3.68 -6.42
CA ASP A 610 49.91 -2.58 -7.19
C ASP A 610 51.43 -2.54 -7.03
N GLY A 611 52.15 -2.56 -8.15
CA GLY A 611 53.61 -2.48 -8.17
C GLY A 611 54.33 -3.68 -7.57
N LEU A 612 53.65 -4.83 -7.43
CA LEU A 612 54.23 -6.10 -6.98
C LEU A 612 53.95 -7.20 -8.01
N THR A 613 55.00 -7.92 -8.41
CA THR A 613 54.87 -9.10 -9.28
C THR A 613 55.02 -10.35 -8.42
N PRO A 614 53.97 -11.16 -8.25
CA PRO A 614 54.06 -12.39 -7.48
C PRO A 614 54.87 -13.44 -8.23
N SER A 615 55.67 -14.23 -7.52
CA SER A 615 56.32 -15.42 -8.09
C SER A 615 55.31 -16.52 -8.36
N ARG A 616 54.27 -16.62 -7.51
CA ARG A 616 53.20 -17.60 -7.66
C ARG A 616 51.90 -17.13 -7.01
N VAL A 617 50.77 -17.42 -7.65
CA VAL A 617 49.43 -17.25 -7.08
C VAL A 617 48.77 -18.63 -6.98
N LEU A 618 48.43 -19.03 -5.77
CA LEU A 618 47.81 -20.30 -5.43
C LEU A 618 46.37 -20.06 -5.01
N TYR A 619 45.43 -20.43 -5.89
CA TYR A 619 44.01 -20.43 -5.60
C TYR A 619 43.61 -21.71 -4.84
N PRO A 620 42.58 -21.65 -3.98
CA PRO A 620 42.12 -22.84 -3.25
C PRO A 620 41.44 -23.85 -4.19
N GLU A 621 41.26 -25.08 -3.71
CA GLU A 621 40.48 -26.09 -4.40
C GLU A 621 39.03 -25.63 -4.58
N ALA A 622 38.48 -25.87 -5.77
CA ALA A 622 37.14 -25.44 -6.10
C ALA A 622 36.10 -26.51 -5.74
N VAL A 623 34.93 -26.06 -5.31
CA VAL A 623 33.76 -26.92 -5.11
C VAL A 623 32.98 -26.99 -6.41
N ARG A 624 32.58 -28.20 -6.82
CA ARG A 624 31.76 -28.38 -8.03
C ARG A 624 30.27 -28.32 -7.68
N ILE A 625 29.54 -27.40 -8.29
CA ILE A 625 28.08 -27.24 -8.16
C ILE A 625 27.39 -27.41 -9.51
N THR A 626 26.10 -27.73 -9.52
CA THR A 626 25.31 -27.88 -10.76
C THR A 626 24.06 -27.00 -10.72
N PRO A 627 24.18 -25.69 -11.01
CA PRO A 627 23.04 -24.79 -10.98
C PRO A 627 22.14 -25.00 -12.21
N ALA A 628 20.89 -24.54 -12.12
CA ALA A 628 19.85 -24.78 -13.14
C ALA A 628 20.24 -24.28 -14.55
N PHE A 629 21.12 -23.27 -14.63
CA PHE A 629 21.58 -22.67 -15.89
C PHE A 629 22.85 -23.31 -16.48
N ALA A 630 23.55 -24.18 -15.74
CA ALA A 630 24.81 -24.80 -16.17
C ALA A 630 24.85 -26.29 -15.79
N LYS A 631 24.12 -27.12 -16.55
CA LYS A 631 23.98 -28.57 -16.31
C LYS A 631 25.29 -29.37 -16.37
N GLN A 632 26.34 -28.80 -16.97
CA GLN A 632 27.68 -29.39 -17.08
C GLN A 632 28.50 -29.24 -15.77
N GLY A 633 27.99 -28.47 -14.81
CA GLY A 633 28.61 -28.17 -13.52
C GLY A 633 29.61 -27.01 -13.59
N LEU A 634 29.74 -26.27 -12.49
CA LEU A 634 30.64 -25.13 -12.31
C LEU A 634 31.57 -25.38 -11.12
N ASN A 635 32.84 -24.98 -11.27
CA ASN A 635 33.82 -24.93 -10.21
C ASN A 635 33.77 -23.54 -9.58
N VAL A 636 33.45 -23.49 -8.28
CA VAL A 636 33.19 -22.25 -7.55
C VAL A 636 33.86 -22.26 -6.18
N TYR A 637 33.90 -21.11 -5.53
CA TYR A 637 34.22 -20.98 -4.11
C TYR A 637 32.98 -20.56 -3.33
N GLU A 638 32.77 -21.17 -2.17
CA GLU A 638 31.66 -20.92 -1.25
C GLU A 638 32.19 -20.71 0.18
N GLY A 639 31.50 -19.90 0.97
CA GLY A 639 31.87 -19.61 2.36
C GLY A 639 33.17 -18.82 2.49
N VAL A 640 34.31 -19.50 2.65
CA VAL A 640 35.62 -18.84 2.85
C VAL A 640 36.67 -19.37 1.87
N ALA A 641 37.12 -18.51 0.96
CA ALA A 641 38.17 -18.83 0.00
C ALA A 641 39.48 -18.15 0.39
N ARG A 642 40.58 -18.92 0.50
CA ARG A 642 41.91 -18.38 0.85
C ARG A 642 42.87 -18.51 -0.32
N ILE A 643 43.25 -17.39 -0.90
CA ILE A 643 44.19 -17.29 -2.02
C ILE A 643 45.56 -16.91 -1.44
N ARG A 644 46.58 -17.71 -1.76
CA ARG A 644 47.96 -17.49 -1.27
C ARG A 644 48.80 -16.93 -2.40
N ILE A 645 49.48 -15.83 -2.13
CA ILE A 645 50.32 -15.13 -3.10
C ILE A 645 51.73 -15.11 -2.54
N GLU A 646 52.68 -15.65 -3.30
CA GLU A 646 54.08 -15.76 -2.91
C GLU A 646 54.91 -14.71 -3.65
N PHE A 647 55.89 -14.13 -2.95
CA PHE A 647 56.82 -13.14 -3.48
C PHE A 647 58.27 -13.61 -3.28
N PRO A 648 59.21 -13.17 -4.13
CA PRO A 648 60.64 -13.30 -3.87
C PRO A 648 61.02 -12.70 -2.51
N ALA A 649 62.04 -13.26 -1.85
CA ALA A 649 62.48 -12.77 -0.55
C ALA A 649 62.95 -11.30 -0.62
N GLY A 650 62.56 -10.48 0.36
CA GLY A 650 62.98 -9.08 0.48
C GLY A 650 62.07 -8.05 -0.20
N ILE A 651 61.00 -8.49 -0.90
CA ILE A 651 60.07 -7.59 -1.63
C ILE A 651 59.04 -6.92 -0.71
N LEU A 652 58.62 -7.62 0.35
CA LEU A 652 57.73 -7.09 1.39
C LEU A 652 58.53 -6.45 2.55
N GLN A 653 59.82 -6.79 2.71
CA GLN A 653 60.72 -6.11 3.65
C GLN A 653 61.06 -4.70 3.15
N HIS A 654 61.06 -3.73 4.06
CA HIS A 654 61.36 -2.29 3.84
C HIS A 654 60.23 -1.36 3.38
N ARG A 655 58.97 -1.81 3.26
CA ARG A 655 57.88 -0.87 2.96
C ARG A 655 57.34 -0.18 4.21
N ARG A 656 57.64 1.14 4.33
CA ARG A 656 57.00 2.05 5.32
C ARG A 656 55.51 2.29 5.05
N MET A 657 55.02 1.99 3.84
CA MET A 657 53.66 2.27 3.40
C MET A 657 52.85 0.99 3.19
N ALA A 658 51.54 1.10 3.40
CA ALA A 658 50.59 0.01 3.18
C ALA A 658 50.58 -0.46 1.71
N ILE A 659 50.64 -1.76 1.50
CA ILE A 659 50.50 -2.40 0.19
C ILE A 659 49.01 -2.39 -0.18
N ARG A 660 48.70 -1.93 -1.39
CA ARG A 660 47.34 -1.91 -1.94
C ARG A 660 47.20 -2.97 -3.03
N GLY A 661 46.02 -3.57 -3.08
CA GLY A 661 45.68 -4.51 -4.13
C GLY A 661 44.18 -4.56 -4.35
N THR A 662 43.75 -5.45 -5.22
CA THR A 662 42.34 -5.67 -5.54
C THR A 662 42.04 -7.15 -5.75
N ALA A 663 40.83 -7.56 -5.37
CA ALA A 663 40.26 -8.86 -5.75
C ALA A 663 39.06 -8.63 -6.66
N ARG A 664 39.08 -9.14 -7.88
CA ARG A 664 37.94 -9.08 -8.80
C ARG A 664 37.10 -10.36 -8.63
N VAL A 665 35.82 -10.18 -8.35
CA VAL A 665 34.88 -11.28 -8.07
C VAL A 665 33.55 -11.06 -8.77
N GLN A 666 32.81 -12.15 -8.97
CA GLN A 666 31.41 -12.11 -9.39
C GLN A 666 30.60 -13.06 -8.50
N ALA A 667 29.71 -12.51 -7.69
CA ALA A 667 28.82 -13.27 -6.83
C ALA A 667 27.60 -13.76 -7.62
N CYS A 668 27.28 -15.04 -7.50
CA CYS A 668 26.14 -15.67 -8.15
C CYS A 668 25.35 -16.53 -7.15
N THR A 669 24.06 -16.67 -7.39
CA THR A 669 23.21 -17.70 -6.78
C THR A 669 22.98 -18.84 -7.77
N ASP A 670 22.16 -19.82 -7.41
CA ASP A 670 21.65 -20.86 -8.31
C ASP A 670 20.79 -20.33 -9.49
N GLN A 671 20.38 -19.05 -9.44
CA GLN A 671 19.44 -18.44 -10.39
C GLN A 671 20.00 -17.22 -11.14
N ILE A 672 20.85 -16.41 -10.51
CA ILE A 672 21.31 -15.13 -11.09
C ILE A 672 22.75 -14.81 -10.67
N CYS A 673 23.49 -14.12 -11.54
CA CYS A 673 24.77 -13.50 -11.21
C CYS A 673 24.62 -11.99 -11.04
N LEU A 674 25.24 -11.45 -10.01
CA LEU A 674 25.32 -10.02 -9.77
C LEU A 674 26.37 -9.37 -10.69
N PRO A 675 26.32 -8.04 -10.91
CA PRO A 675 27.41 -7.33 -11.56
C PRO A 675 28.74 -7.60 -10.84
N PRO A 676 29.85 -7.85 -11.58
CA PRO A 676 31.15 -8.10 -10.99
C PRO A 676 31.64 -6.88 -10.22
N ALA A 677 32.42 -7.12 -9.17
CA ALA A 677 32.99 -6.07 -8.34
C ALA A 677 34.51 -6.26 -8.17
N THR A 678 35.20 -5.15 -7.95
CA THR A 678 36.62 -5.10 -7.62
C THR A 678 36.77 -4.65 -6.17
N LEU A 679 37.13 -5.57 -5.30
CA LEU A 679 37.22 -5.36 -3.86
C LEU A 679 38.61 -4.84 -3.49
N PRO A 680 38.73 -3.71 -2.79
CA PRO A 680 40.04 -3.19 -2.38
C PRO A 680 40.66 -4.07 -1.30
N LEU A 681 41.97 -4.31 -1.43
CA LEU A 681 42.79 -5.03 -0.45
C LEU A 681 43.86 -4.08 0.10
N LYS A 682 44.16 -4.23 1.39
CA LYS A 682 45.23 -3.49 2.04
C LYS A 682 45.98 -4.40 3.00
N VAL A 683 47.32 -4.39 2.92
CA VAL A 683 48.22 -5.16 3.78
C VAL A 683 49.23 -4.21 4.41
N GLY A 684 49.29 -4.18 5.75
CA GLY A 684 50.20 -3.32 6.52
C GLY A 684 49.73 -1.87 6.73
N GLY A 685 50.20 -1.26 7.82
CA GLY A 685 49.90 0.12 8.25
C GLY A 685 49.65 0.20 9.76
N ALA A 686 50.61 0.71 10.53
CA ALA A 686 50.44 0.97 11.95
C ALA A 686 49.37 2.05 12.19
N ARG A 687 48.60 1.90 13.28
CA ARG A 687 47.74 2.97 13.82
C ARG A 687 48.64 4.18 14.14
N ALA A 688 48.41 5.30 13.49
CA ALA A 688 48.83 6.59 14.03
C ALA A 688 47.89 6.92 15.20
N THR A 689 48.38 6.80 16.42
CA THR A 689 47.76 7.36 17.62
C THR A 689 48.26 8.79 17.79
N HIS A 690 47.38 9.76 17.56
CA HIS A 690 47.28 11.01 18.32
C HIS A 690 45.81 11.43 18.34
#